data_AF-A0A0K1XGH5-F1
#
_entry.id   AF-A0A0K1XGH5-F1
#
_cell.length_a   1.000
_cell.length_b   1.000
_cell.length_c   1.000
_cell.angle_alpha   90.00
_cell.angle_beta   90.00
_cell.angle_gamma   90.00
#
_symmetry.space_group_name_H-M   'P 1'
#
loop_
_entity.id
_entity.type
_entity.pdbx_description
1 polymer ?
#
loop_
_entity_poly.entity_id
_entity_poly.type
_entity_poly.pdbx_seq_one_letter_code
_entity_poly.pdbx_strand_id
1 'polypeptide(L)'
;MRVLFSLILSTLLVLLARGATAEVISYQQQIQPIFNQKCIACHACYDSPCQLNLGSSEGASRGAHKDSVYNGTRLKAQATTRIFVDAFGAEQWRDKGFYDVLAKNNQQAALMQQIIDLGAKNNQWQPNQLLPKNLDIGIYRANQCATQAEFASYAAKNPHGGMPFAVTGLTAEERQILSQWLNQGAPMDWQDWQPTAIEQQQILQWENLLNGRSLKQQLVGRWLYEHLFLAHIYFPEGETSHFFQWVRSRTPSGEPIDLIATRSPNEAVGTDFYYRLRPVADVLVHKTHITFELSAAKLARTQTLFFTPQWEVTQLPGYGAYHRSNPFAAFEAIPAEARYRFMLENAEYFVRNFIRGPVCRGQIATDVIRDQFWAMFQAPEHDLYITYPEYRQQVTALLDMPGQQDELLDLLGLWKVYKKKRNAYEELRQKAYAESELPDWSHIWQGNDNALLTIFRQHDSASVRKGLIGEIPQTLWLMDYPLLERTYYQLVVNFDVFGNVAHQAQTRLYFDLIRNGAEVNFLRLLPPKSRKKLLHGWYQKSGKLKMLMDYTQVDSHTETRLDLPKKQAKDAFAEQLLVRLSALNARPDRLNRCPDGQPCYRENVSVAQQQTDQLLSQLASRQAADLQLINFLPEATLLRVAYSDQPRETYSLLRNRAHSNVAFMMGESLRYQPKLDTLTLYPEVLSSYPNFIFNIPANEIADFVVQAQQVKTRNDFSQLTERWGIRRTHPDFWYYFHDAAEQIKQQQPREYGLLDMNRYENL
;
A
#
# COMPACT_ATOMS: atom_id res chain seq x y z
N MET A 1 26.72 62.46 -40.44
CA MET A 1 26.82 62.13 -39.00
C MET A 1 25.47 61.78 -38.35
N ARG A 2 24.38 62.54 -38.54
CA ARG A 2 23.08 62.24 -37.91
C ARG A 2 22.42 60.91 -38.34
N VAL A 3 22.56 60.50 -39.61
CA VAL A 3 21.98 59.24 -40.13
C VAL A 3 22.71 58.00 -39.60
N LEU A 4 24.03 58.07 -39.45
CA LEU A 4 24.84 56.98 -38.89
C LEU A 4 24.55 56.76 -37.40
N PHE A 5 24.31 57.85 -36.66
CA PHE A 5 23.98 57.80 -35.24
C PHE A 5 22.58 57.22 -34.99
N SER A 6 21.59 57.56 -35.83
CA SER A 6 20.25 56.96 -35.76
C SER A 6 20.27 55.47 -36.10
N LEU A 7 21.05 55.03 -37.11
CA LEU A 7 21.15 53.62 -37.46
C LEU A 7 21.76 52.80 -36.31
N ILE A 8 22.87 53.28 -35.72
CA ILE A 8 23.55 52.61 -34.59
C ILE A 8 22.65 52.56 -33.35
N LEU A 9 21.87 53.61 -33.07
CA LEU A 9 20.92 53.61 -31.95
C LEU A 9 19.76 52.63 -32.19
N SER A 10 19.25 52.52 -33.43
CA SER A 10 18.21 51.55 -33.78
C SER A 10 18.72 50.09 -33.78
N THR A 11 19.96 49.81 -34.19
CA THR A 11 20.54 48.47 -34.03
C THR A 11 20.85 48.16 -32.57
N LEU A 12 21.29 49.14 -31.75
CA LEU A 12 21.44 48.93 -30.31
C LEU A 12 20.10 48.67 -29.62
N LEU A 13 19.02 49.38 -29.97
CA LEU A 13 17.69 49.11 -29.42
C LEU A 13 17.11 47.76 -29.88
N VAL A 14 17.39 47.31 -31.10
CA VAL A 14 16.96 45.99 -31.59
C VAL A 14 17.82 44.85 -30.98
N LEU A 15 19.10 45.11 -30.70
CA LEU A 15 19.98 44.16 -29.98
C LEU A 15 19.68 44.12 -28.48
N LEU A 16 19.28 45.23 -27.86
CA LEU A 16 18.80 45.29 -26.47
C LEU A 16 17.38 44.71 -26.32
N ALA A 17 16.52 44.83 -27.33
CA ALA A 17 15.18 44.21 -27.34
C ALA A 17 15.22 42.69 -27.57
N ARG A 18 16.31 42.14 -28.11
CA ARG A 18 16.54 40.68 -28.22
C ARG A 18 17.10 40.03 -26.95
N GLY A 19 17.37 40.81 -25.90
CA GLY A 19 18.03 40.34 -24.67
C GLY A 19 17.12 40.06 -23.48
N ALA A 20 15.79 40.06 -23.62
CA ALA A 20 14.88 39.89 -22.47
C ALA A 20 13.58 39.13 -22.78
N THR A 21 13.61 38.13 -23.65
CA THR A 21 12.58 37.07 -23.53
C THR A 21 12.94 36.26 -22.30
N ALA A 22 12.19 36.44 -21.21
CA ALA A 22 12.35 35.62 -20.02
C ALA A 22 12.31 34.14 -20.44
N GLU A 23 13.32 33.38 -20.03
CA GLU A 23 13.42 31.96 -20.34
C GLU A 23 12.15 31.24 -19.87
N VAL A 24 11.62 30.36 -20.72
CA VAL A 24 10.41 29.60 -20.41
C VAL A 24 10.76 28.57 -19.35
N ILE A 25 10.05 28.60 -18.22
CA ILE A 25 10.29 27.66 -17.12
C ILE A 25 9.79 26.27 -17.52
N SER A 26 10.69 25.29 -17.47
CA SER A 26 10.37 23.89 -17.78
C SER A 26 9.58 23.24 -16.64
N TYR A 27 8.42 22.66 -16.96
CA TYR A 27 7.67 21.87 -16.00
C TYR A 27 8.47 20.66 -15.55
N GLN A 28 9.02 19.88 -16.48
CA GLN A 28 9.71 18.64 -16.17
C GLN A 28 11.02 18.88 -15.40
N GLN A 29 11.80 19.91 -15.77
CA GLN A 29 13.13 20.14 -15.20
C GLN A 29 13.14 21.04 -13.97
N GLN A 30 12.16 21.94 -13.81
CA GLN A 30 12.17 22.94 -12.73
C GLN A 30 10.94 22.87 -11.81
N ILE A 31 9.76 22.48 -12.32
CA ILE A 31 8.53 22.46 -11.51
C ILE A 31 8.28 21.11 -10.85
N GLN A 32 8.39 20.01 -11.61
CA GLN A 32 8.21 18.66 -11.08
C GLN A 32 9.17 18.37 -9.91
N PRO A 33 10.46 18.77 -9.93
CA PRO A 33 11.34 18.60 -8.77
C PRO A 33 10.83 19.33 -7.52
N ILE A 34 10.30 20.55 -7.65
CA ILE A 34 9.70 21.29 -6.53
C ILE A 34 8.45 20.54 -6.02
N PHE A 35 7.60 20.04 -6.92
CA PHE A 35 6.43 19.25 -6.53
C PHE A 35 6.83 17.94 -5.84
N ASN A 36 7.85 17.24 -6.32
CA ASN A 36 8.39 16.02 -5.70
C ASN A 36 8.87 16.33 -4.28
N GLN A 37 9.55 17.46 -4.10
CA GLN A 37 10.16 17.82 -2.83
C GLN A 37 9.15 18.40 -1.82
N LYS A 38 8.10 19.10 -2.24
CA LYS A 38 7.25 19.90 -1.33
C LYS A 38 5.76 19.58 -1.37
N CYS A 39 5.27 18.91 -2.42
CA CYS A 39 3.83 18.84 -2.69
C CYS A 39 3.31 17.40 -2.78
N ILE A 40 3.99 16.51 -3.52
CA ILE A 40 3.53 15.13 -3.81
C ILE A 40 3.38 14.28 -2.56
N ALA A 41 4.19 14.56 -1.52
CA ALA A 41 4.04 13.92 -0.22
C ALA A 41 2.62 14.06 0.37
N CYS A 42 1.84 15.06 -0.06
CA CYS A 42 0.42 15.21 0.27
C CYS A 42 -0.52 15.07 -0.96
N HIS A 43 -0.05 15.46 -2.15
CA HIS A 43 -0.83 15.60 -3.39
C HIS A 43 -0.55 14.48 -4.40
N ALA A 44 -0.66 13.22 -3.96
CA ALA A 44 -0.60 12.07 -4.86
C ALA A 44 -1.62 10.97 -4.54
N CYS A 45 -1.97 10.19 -5.57
CA CYS A 45 -2.98 9.13 -5.53
C CYS A 45 -4.37 9.69 -5.13
N TYR A 46 -5.30 8.81 -4.80
CA TYR A 46 -6.65 9.11 -4.33
C TYR A 46 -6.71 9.79 -2.96
N ASP A 47 -5.60 9.86 -2.23
CA ASP A 47 -5.52 10.62 -0.96
C ASP A 47 -5.39 12.12 -1.16
N SER A 48 -5.01 12.55 -2.36
CA SER A 48 -4.80 13.95 -2.69
C SER A 48 -6.00 14.80 -2.25
N PRO A 49 -5.80 15.81 -1.37
CA PRO A 49 -6.85 16.76 -1.02
C PRO A 49 -7.45 17.38 -2.28
N CYS A 50 -8.79 17.43 -2.34
CA CYS A 50 -9.53 17.98 -3.50
C CYS A 50 -9.21 17.29 -4.83
N GLN A 51 -8.76 16.03 -4.79
CA GLN A 51 -8.26 15.27 -5.95
C GLN A 51 -7.12 15.97 -6.72
N LEU A 52 -6.48 17.01 -6.15
CA LEU A 52 -5.38 17.71 -6.81
C LEU A 52 -4.12 16.84 -6.72
N ASN A 53 -3.82 16.11 -7.79
CA ASN A 53 -2.65 15.24 -7.88
C ASN A 53 -1.56 15.95 -8.67
N LEU A 54 -0.37 16.08 -8.10
CA LEU A 54 0.78 16.80 -8.68
C LEU A 54 1.90 15.85 -9.14
N GLY A 55 1.61 14.55 -9.18
CA GLY A 55 2.52 13.47 -9.59
C GLY A 55 2.83 13.40 -11.08
N SER A 56 2.13 14.17 -11.92
CA SER A 56 2.37 14.27 -13.36
C SER A 56 1.79 15.54 -13.94
N SER A 57 2.22 15.87 -15.16
CA SER A 57 1.70 16.98 -15.96
C SER A 57 0.19 16.87 -16.21
N GLU A 58 -0.31 15.66 -16.48
CA GLU A 58 -1.74 15.38 -16.64
C GLU A 58 -2.49 15.61 -15.32
N GLY A 59 -1.95 15.14 -14.19
CA GLY A 59 -2.53 15.39 -12.87
C GLY A 59 -2.58 16.88 -12.50
N ALA A 60 -1.51 17.62 -12.77
CA ALA A 60 -1.44 19.05 -12.52
C ALA A 60 -2.43 19.82 -13.41
N SER A 61 -2.48 19.50 -14.71
CA SER A 61 -3.38 20.11 -15.69
C SER A 61 -4.85 19.79 -15.41
N ARG A 62 -5.15 18.60 -14.90
CA ARG A 62 -6.48 18.19 -14.47
C ARG A 62 -7.04 19.15 -13.42
N GLY A 63 -6.23 19.66 -12.51
CA GLY A 63 -6.65 20.59 -11.47
C GLY A 63 -7.37 19.90 -10.30
N ALA A 64 -8.30 20.61 -9.67
CA ALA A 64 -8.96 20.17 -8.43
C ALA A 64 -10.45 19.86 -8.62
N HIS A 65 -11.02 19.04 -7.74
CA HIS A 65 -12.42 18.65 -7.70
C HIS A 65 -12.96 18.68 -6.27
N LYS A 66 -14.22 19.06 -6.11
CA LYS A 66 -14.86 19.19 -4.77
C LYS A 66 -15.18 17.83 -4.13
N ASP A 67 -15.54 16.84 -4.94
CA ASP A 67 -15.84 15.49 -4.44
C ASP A 67 -14.57 14.76 -3.97
N SER A 68 -14.65 14.09 -2.83
CA SER A 68 -13.60 13.18 -2.36
C SER A 68 -13.71 11.83 -3.05
N VAL A 69 -12.57 11.21 -3.41
CA VAL A 69 -12.55 9.82 -3.90
C VAL A 69 -12.96 8.87 -2.76
N TYR A 70 -12.26 8.97 -1.64
CA TYR A 70 -12.59 8.24 -0.42
C TYR A 70 -13.74 8.91 0.32
N ASN A 71 -14.94 8.32 0.15
CA ASN A 71 -16.15 8.74 0.83
C ASN A 71 -16.94 7.51 1.25
N GLY A 72 -16.84 7.15 2.54
CA GLY A 72 -17.54 6.00 3.12
C GLY A 72 -19.03 6.22 3.39
N THR A 73 -19.58 7.40 3.13
CA THR A 73 -21.00 7.72 3.35
C THR A 73 -21.78 7.89 2.04
N ARG A 74 -21.13 7.68 0.89
CA ARG A 74 -21.73 7.90 -0.43
C ARG A 74 -22.83 6.86 -0.72
N LEU A 75 -24.04 7.33 -1.05
CA LEU A 75 -25.19 6.47 -1.34
C LEU A 75 -25.21 5.90 -2.77
N LYS A 76 -24.63 6.61 -3.73
CA LYS A 76 -24.54 6.21 -5.15
C LYS A 76 -23.09 6.13 -5.57
N ALA A 77 -22.75 5.23 -6.48
CA ALA A 77 -21.41 5.21 -7.07
C ALA A 77 -21.13 6.55 -7.78
N GLN A 78 -19.89 7.03 -7.68
CA GLN A 78 -19.44 8.20 -8.43
C GLN A 78 -18.78 7.79 -9.76
N ALA A 79 -18.66 8.74 -10.69
CA ALA A 79 -17.87 8.56 -11.90
C ALA A 79 -16.38 8.35 -11.55
N THR A 80 -15.68 7.55 -12.35
CA THR A 80 -14.25 7.30 -12.18
C THR A 80 -13.40 8.48 -12.69
N THR A 81 -12.32 8.78 -11.98
CA THR A 81 -11.41 9.91 -12.24
C THR A 81 -9.93 9.50 -12.18
N ARG A 82 -9.60 8.32 -12.70
CA ARG A 82 -8.23 7.77 -12.84
C ARG A 82 -7.45 8.55 -13.89
N ILE A 83 -6.29 9.09 -13.50
CA ILE A 83 -5.36 9.79 -14.38
C ILE A 83 -4.86 8.81 -15.44
N PHE A 84 -4.70 9.29 -16.68
CA PHE A 84 -4.33 8.48 -17.86
C PHE A 84 -5.29 7.34 -18.20
N VAL A 85 -6.52 7.35 -17.66
CA VAL A 85 -7.51 6.31 -17.93
C VAL A 85 -8.86 6.89 -18.29
N ASP A 86 -9.43 7.73 -17.43
CA ASP A 86 -10.82 8.14 -17.57
C ASP A 86 -11.04 9.40 -18.42
N ALA A 87 -9.99 10.20 -18.63
CA ALA A 87 -9.94 11.38 -19.50
C ALA A 87 -8.48 11.74 -19.82
N PHE A 88 -8.28 12.52 -20.88
CA PHE A 88 -6.97 12.98 -21.34
C PHE A 88 -7.01 14.47 -21.70
N GLY A 89 -6.07 15.24 -21.16
CA GLY A 89 -5.95 16.67 -21.39
C GLY A 89 -6.94 17.50 -20.57
N ALA A 90 -6.60 18.78 -20.37
CA ALA A 90 -7.32 19.66 -19.46
C ALA A 90 -8.82 19.79 -19.77
N GLU A 91 -9.21 19.90 -21.04
CA GLU A 91 -10.61 20.09 -21.47
C GLU A 91 -11.52 18.94 -21.03
N GLN A 92 -11.13 17.68 -21.29
CA GLN A 92 -11.92 16.51 -20.88
C GLN A 92 -12.07 16.41 -19.35
N TRP A 93 -11.09 16.92 -18.60
CA TRP A 93 -11.21 17.00 -17.14
C TRP A 93 -12.17 18.10 -16.68
N ARG A 94 -12.29 19.22 -17.41
CA ARG A 94 -13.29 20.27 -17.14
C ARG A 94 -14.70 19.72 -17.34
N ASP A 95 -14.93 18.89 -18.35
CA ASP A 95 -16.21 18.20 -18.58
C ASP A 95 -16.58 17.26 -17.43
N LYS A 96 -15.58 16.73 -16.72
CA LYS A 96 -15.75 15.92 -15.50
C LYS A 96 -15.87 16.74 -14.22
N GLY A 97 -16.02 18.06 -14.31
CA GLY A 97 -16.26 18.95 -13.17
C GLY A 97 -15.02 19.38 -12.40
N PHE A 98 -13.81 19.05 -12.90
CA PHE A 98 -12.59 19.60 -12.30
C PHE A 98 -12.47 21.08 -12.67
N TYR A 99 -11.91 21.89 -11.78
CA TYR A 99 -11.60 23.29 -12.03
C TYR A 99 -10.09 23.54 -12.07
N ASP A 100 -9.71 24.51 -12.88
CA ASP A 100 -8.30 24.90 -13.07
C ASP A 100 -7.75 25.59 -11.82
N VAL A 101 -6.52 25.23 -11.45
CA VAL A 101 -5.77 25.82 -10.34
C VAL A 101 -4.51 26.56 -10.81
N LEU A 102 -4.15 26.43 -12.08
CA LEU A 102 -2.93 26.93 -12.71
C LEU A 102 -3.17 28.19 -13.55
N ALA A 103 -4.37 28.32 -14.14
CA ALA A 103 -4.69 29.49 -14.94
C ALA A 103 -4.86 30.76 -14.10
N LYS A 104 -4.27 31.87 -14.57
CA LYS A 104 -4.58 33.23 -14.09
C LYS A 104 -5.80 33.78 -14.84
N ASN A 105 -6.51 34.71 -14.21
CA ASN A 105 -7.48 35.55 -14.91
C ASN A 105 -6.93 37.00 -15.01
N ASN A 106 -7.53 37.85 -15.85
CA ASN A 106 -7.01 39.21 -16.11
C ASN A 106 -6.91 40.11 -14.86
N GLN A 107 -7.49 39.71 -13.72
CA GLN A 107 -7.54 40.52 -12.50
C GLN A 107 -6.93 39.82 -11.27
N GLN A 108 -6.57 38.53 -11.37
CA GLN A 108 -6.16 37.71 -10.24
C GLN A 108 -5.12 36.66 -10.66
N ALA A 109 -4.13 36.45 -9.80
CA ALA A 109 -3.16 35.37 -9.95
C ALA A 109 -3.83 33.99 -9.94
N ALA A 110 -3.12 32.96 -10.44
CA ALA A 110 -3.59 31.58 -10.37
C ALA A 110 -3.93 31.15 -8.94
N LEU A 111 -4.91 30.25 -8.77
CA LEU A 111 -5.31 29.76 -7.46
C LEU A 111 -4.13 29.14 -6.69
N MET A 112 -3.29 28.38 -7.40
CA MET A 112 -2.06 27.79 -6.85
C MET A 112 -1.09 28.87 -6.33
N GLN A 113 -0.90 29.96 -7.07
CA GLN A 113 -0.07 31.08 -6.61
C GLN A 113 -0.63 31.67 -5.32
N GLN A 114 -1.94 31.97 -5.31
CA GLN A 114 -2.59 32.61 -4.18
C GLN A 114 -2.52 31.76 -2.89
N ILE A 115 -2.70 30.43 -2.99
CA ILE A 115 -2.61 29.56 -1.82
C ILE A 115 -1.17 29.38 -1.32
N ILE A 116 -0.18 29.42 -2.20
CA ILE A 116 1.25 29.42 -1.84
C ILE A 116 1.62 30.73 -1.14
N ASP A 117 1.17 31.87 -1.67
CA ASP A 117 1.44 33.18 -1.08
C ASP A 117 0.78 33.36 0.29
N LEU A 118 -0.44 32.80 0.48
CA LEU A 118 -1.09 32.75 1.78
C LEU A 118 -0.21 32.01 2.80
N GLY A 119 0.39 30.89 2.40
CA GLY A 119 1.26 30.08 3.24
C GLY A 119 2.54 30.82 3.58
N ALA A 120 3.22 31.37 2.57
CA ALA A 120 4.45 32.14 2.75
C ALA A 120 4.25 33.37 3.67
N LYS A 121 3.08 34.02 3.59
CA LYS A 121 2.74 35.18 4.41
C LYS A 121 2.45 34.81 5.87
N ASN A 122 1.63 33.78 6.10
CA ASN A 122 1.02 33.54 7.42
C ASN A 122 1.60 32.34 8.19
N ASN A 123 2.36 31.44 7.55
CA ASN A 123 2.88 30.23 8.19
C ASN A 123 4.37 30.38 8.57
N GLN A 124 4.69 31.45 9.31
CA GLN A 124 6.04 31.73 9.83
C GLN A 124 6.16 31.21 11.26
N TRP A 125 6.48 29.92 11.38
CA TRP A 125 6.63 29.24 12.68
C TRP A 125 8.06 29.37 13.22
N GLN A 126 8.24 29.29 14.54
CA GLN A 126 9.58 29.14 15.08
C GLN A 126 10.18 27.79 14.65
N PRO A 127 11.49 27.74 14.37
CA PRO A 127 12.17 26.51 13.98
C PRO A 127 11.88 25.36 14.95
N ASN A 128 11.44 24.23 14.39
CA ASN A 128 11.20 22.98 15.13
C ASN A 128 10.25 23.11 16.34
N GLN A 129 9.30 24.05 16.31
CA GLN A 129 8.27 24.24 17.32
C GLN A 129 7.00 23.40 17.03
N LEU A 130 6.26 23.03 18.08
CA LEU A 130 4.88 22.58 17.94
C LEU A 130 4.01 23.57 17.15
N LEU A 131 3.24 23.04 16.20
CA LEU A 131 2.18 23.80 15.56
C LEU A 131 1.03 24.08 16.53
N PRO A 132 0.29 25.18 16.34
CA PRO A 132 -0.90 25.48 17.12
C PRO A 132 -1.95 24.36 17.10
N LYS A 133 -2.55 24.05 18.26
CA LYS A 133 -3.52 22.95 18.43
C LYS A 133 -4.83 23.14 17.63
N ASN A 134 -5.14 24.37 17.23
CA ASN A 134 -6.34 24.70 16.45
C ASN A 134 -6.18 24.43 14.95
N LEU A 135 -4.98 24.07 14.47
CA LEU A 135 -4.79 23.63 13.09
C LEU A 135 -5.22 22.16 12.96
N ASP A 136 -6.27 21.91 12.18
CA ASP A 136 -6.68 20.55 11.86
C ASP A 136 -5.79 19.96 10.76
N ILE A 137 -4.81 19.18 11.21
CA ILE A 137 -3.82 18.51 10.38
C ILE A 137 -4.09 17.01 10.22
N GLY A 138 -5.22 16.52 10.73
CA GLY A 138 -5.59 15.11 10.68
C GLY A 138 -5.99 14.67 9.28
N ILE A 139 -5.86 13.37 8.99
CA ILE A 139 -6.22 12.80 7.68
C ILE A 139 -7.73 12.78 7.39
N TYR A 140 -8.55 12.98 8.42
CA TYR A 140 -10.02 13.05 8.33
C TYR A 140 -10.55 14.48 8.28
N ARG A 141 -9.67 15.48 8.18
CA ARG A 141 -10.07 16.88 8.06
C ARG A 141 -11.01 17.06 6.86
N ALA A 142 -12.00 17.93 7.03
CA ALA A 142 -12.84 18.36 5.92
C ALA A 142 -12.02 19.29 4.99
N ASN A 143 -11.59 18.78 3.85
CA ASN A 143 -10.85 19.58 2.88
C ASN A 143 -11.75 20.68 2.30
N GLN A 144 -11.27 21.92 2.31
CA GLN A 144 -11.96 23.08 1.74
C GLN A 144 -11.45 23.35 0.33
N CYS A 145 -12.15 22.80 -0.66
CA CYS A 145 -11.78 22.89 -2.07
C CYS A 145 -12.32 24.18 -2.71
N ALA A 146 -11.77 25.31 -2.28
CA ALA A 146 -12.16 26.63 -2.78
C ALA A 146 -11.79 26.77 -4.26
N THR A 147 -12.71 27.34 -5.03
CA THR A 147 -12.45 27.81 -6.40
C THR A 147 -11.79 29.19 -6.38
N GLN A 148 -11.32 29.65 -7.54
CA GLN A 148 -10.78 31.00 -7.73
C GLN A 148 -11.70 32.10 -7.19
N ALA A 149 -13.02 31.99 -7.42
CA ALA A 149 -14.00 32.97 -6.96
C ALA A 149 -14.24 32.92 -5.44
N GLU A 150 -14.05 31.76 -4.82
CA GLU A 150 -14.26 31.54 -3.38
C GLU A 150 -13.01 31.85 -2.54
N PHE A 151 -11.83 31.98 -3.17
CA PHE A 151 -10.54 32.04 -2.49
C PHE A 151 -10.42 33.19 -1.48
N ALA A 152 -10.91 34.39 -1.79
CA ALA A 152 -10.84 35.51 -0.87
C ALA A 152 -11.58 35.24 0.46
N SER A 153 -12.75 34.59 0.39
CA SER A 153 -13.50 34.17 1.58
C SER A 153 -12.77 33.05 2.33
N TYR A 154 -12.19 32.10 1.59
CA TYR A 154 -11.39 31.03 2.17
C TYR A 154 -10.18 31.57 2.94
N ALA A 155 -9.39 32.46 2.35
CA ALA A 155 -8.19 33.03 2.96
C ALA A 155 -8.51 33.86 4.22
N ALA A 156 -9.64 34.58 4.22
CA ALA A 156 -10.10 35.32 5.39
C ALA A 156 -10.50 34.39 6.57
N LYS A 157 -11.14 33.25 6.27
CA LYS A 157 -11.57 32.27 7.28
C LYS A 157 -10.45 31.34 7.74
N ASN A 158 -9.47 31.09 6.88
CA ASN A 158 -8.38 30.15 7.10
C ASN A 158 -7.02 30.83 6.87
N PRO A 159 -6.61 31.79 7.72
CA PRO A 159 -5.38 32.54 7.50
C PRO A 159 -4.13 31.64 7.41
N HIS A 160 -4.10 30.52 8.13
CA HIS A 160 -3.01 29.53 8.09
C HIS A 160 -3.24 28.38 7.09
N GLY A 161 -4.27 28.47 6.25
CA GLY A 161 -4.66 27.45 5.27
C GLY A 161 -3.80 27.39 4.00
N GLY A 162 -2.78 28.24 3.89
CA GLY A 162 -1.89 28.27 2.73
C GLY A 162 -0.97 27.05 2.64
N MET A 163 -0.42 26.83 1.45
CA MET A 163 0.41 25.65 1.12
C MET A 163 1.91 25.99 1.09
N PRO A 164 2.80 25.05 1.47
CA PRO A 164 2.54 23.74 2.08
C PRO A 164 1.86 23.90 3.44
N PHE A 165 0.76 23.17 3.63
CA PHE A 165 -0.08 23.34 4.80
C PHE A 165 0.56 22.71 6.03
N ALA A 166 0.72 23.52 7.08
CA ALA A 166 1.19 23.08 8.39
C ALA A 166 2.53 22.32 8.35
N VAL A 167 3.47 22.76 7.52
CA VAL A 167 4.84 22.24 7.42
C VAL A 167 5.76 23.34 6.89
N THR A 168 7.07 23.21 7.10
CA THR A 168 8.09 24.12 6.55
C THR A 168 7.87 24.33 5.06
N GLY A 169 7.77 25.59 4.65
CA GLY A 169 7.33 25.97 3.32
C GLY A 169 8.39 25.83 2.22
N LEU A 170 8.06 26.40 1.06
CA LEU A 170 8.98 26.56 -0.05
C LEU A 170 10.03 27.63 0.27
N THR A 171 11.24 27.48 -0.27
CA THR A 171 12.27 28.51 -0.26
C THR A 171 11.83 29.72 -1.11
N ALA A 172 12.50 30.86 -0.96
CA ALA A 172 12.19 32.04 -1.78
C ALA A 172 12.39 31.77 -3.28
N GLU A 173 13.43 31.02 -3.62
CA GLU A 173 13.76 30.62 -4.99
C GLU A 173 12.71 29.67 -5.58
N GLU A 174 12.33 28.61 -4.86
CA GLU A 174 11.29 27.67 -5.31
C GLU A 174 9.96 28.40 -5.57
N ARG A 175 9.56 29.33 -4.69
CA ARG A 175 8.36 30.15 -4.90
C ARG A 175 8.46 31.06 -6.12
N GLN A 176 9.62 31.66 -6.34
CA GLN A 176 9.85 32.52 -7.49
C GLN A 176 9.74 31.74 -8.80
N ILE A 177 10.33 30.54 -8.87
CA ILE A 177 10.24 29.65 -10.04
C ILE A 177 8.79 29.27 -10.33
N LEU A 178 8.03 28.83 -9.32
CA LEU A 178 6.60 28.52 -9.48
C LEU A 178 5.80 29.73 -9.94
N SER A 179 6.08 30.91 -9.39
CA SER A 179 5.37 32.14 -9.77
C SER A 179 5.65 32.55 -11.21
N GLN A 180 6.89 32.45 -11.66
CA GLN A 180 7.25 32.72 -13.05
C GLN A 180 6.55 31.74 -14.00
N TRP A 181 6.57 30.44 -13.69
CA TRP A 181 5.89 29.40 -14.47
C TRP A 181 4.37 29.63 -14.57
N LEU A 182 3.69 29.91 -13.44
CA LEU A 182 2.26 30.23 -13.43
C LEU A 182 1.95 31.50 -14.23
N ASN A 183 2.81 32.52 -14.14
CA ASN A 183 2.64 33.76 -14.91
C ASN A 183 2.82 33.58 -16.42
N GLN A 184 3.65 32.61 -16.83
CA GLN A 184 3.82 32.16 -18.22
C GLN A 184 2.67 31.29 -18.72
N GLY A 185 1.64 31.04 -17.90
CA GLY A 185 0.48 30.22 -18.27
C GLY A 185 0.65 28.74 -17.97
N ALA A 186 1.61 28.40 -17.10
CA ALA A 186 1.90 27.03 -16.67
C ALA A 186 2.16 26.05 -17.83
N PRO A 187 3.10 26.35 -18.76
CA PRO A 187 3.41 25.45 -19.87
C PRO A 187 3.83 24.07 -19.36
N MET A 188 3.35 23.03 -20.02
CA MET A 188 3.63 21.62 -19.70
C MET A 188 4.51 21.01 -20.79
N ASP A 189 5.83 20.98 -20.57
CA ASP A 189 6.82 20.40 -21.48
C ASP A 189 7.19 18.95 -21.10
N TRP A 190 6.20 18.20 -20.61
CA TRP A 190 6.42 16.82 -20.16
C TRP A 190 6.65 15.88 -21.33
N GLN A 191 7.79 15.19 -21.31
CA GLN A 191 8.11 14.13 -22.25
C GLN A 191 8.17 12.78 -21.52
N ASP A 192 7.29 11.86 -21.93
CA ASP A 192 7.34 10.50 -21.45
C ASP A 192 8.62 9.80 -21.89
N TRP A 193 9.25 9.10 -20.95
CA TRP A 193 10.39 8.24 -21.26
C TRP A 193 9.92 7.11 -22.20
N GLN A 194 10.84 6.67 -23.05
CA GLN A 194 10.56 5.59 -24.00
C GLN A 194 11.25 4.31 -23.55
N PRO A 195 10.60 3.14 -23.72
CA PRO A 195 11.21 1.88 -23.36
C PRO A 195 12.46 1.64 -24.21
N THR A 196 13.51 1.10 -23.59
CA THR A 196 14.75 0.75 -24.29
C THR A 196 14.51 -0.38 -25.30
N ALA A 197 15.44 -0.61 -26.22
CA ALA A 197 15.31 -1.71 -27.19
C ALA A 197 15.19 -3.09 -26.52
N ILE A 198 15.88 -3.30 -25.39
CA ILE A 198 15.80 -4.53 -24.59
C ILE A 198 14.41 -4.66 -23.96
N GLU A 199 13.92 -3.59 -23.33
CA GLU A 199 12.58 -3.57 -22.72
C GLU A 199 11.49 -3.80 -23.76
N GLN A 200 11.60 -3.19 -24.95
CA GLN A 200 10.64 -3.40 -26.04
C GLN A 200 10.58 -4.87 -26.47
N GLN A 201 11.71 -5.56 -26.55
CA GLN A 201 11.73 -7.00 -26.87
C GLN A 201 11.03 -7.82 -25.79
N GLN A 202 11.28 -7.51 -24.52
CA GLN A 202 10.65 -8.20 -23.39
C GLN A 202 9.14 -7.91 -23.31
N ILE A 203 8.72 -6.67 -23.56
CA ILE A 203 7.31 -6.28 -23.70
C ILE A 203 6.63 -7.13 -24.77
N LEU A 204 7.22 -7.23 -25.96
CA LEU A 204 6.66 -8.03 -27.06
C LEU A 204 6.52 -9.51 -26.69
N GLN A 205 7.48 -10.10 -25.98
CA GLN A 205 7.40 -11.50 -25.53
C GLN A 205 6.19 -11.74 -24.61
N TRP A 206 5.96 -10.84 -23.66
CA TRP A 206 4.84 -10.94 -22.72
C TRP A 206 3.50 -10.60 -23.37
N GLU A 207 3.43 -9.56 -24.21
CA GLU A 207 2.23 -9.23 -24.97
C GLU A 207 1.83 -10.39 -25.90
N ASN A 208 2.79 -11.08 -26.54
CA ASN A 208 2.52 -12.26 -27.36
C ASN A 208 1.94 -13.43 -26.54
N LEU A 209 2.39 -13.62 -25.30
CA LEU A 209 1.84 -14.66 -24.42
C LEU A 209 0.36 -14.38 -24.08
N LEU A 210 0.05 -13.15 -23.66
CA LEU A 210 -1.29 -12.78 -23.20
C LEU A 210 -2.29 -12.63 -24.35
N ASN A 211 -1.82 -12.31 -25.57
CA ASN A 211 -2.65 -12.13 -26.76
C ASN A 211 -2.69 -13.36 -27.69
N GLY A 212 -2.36 -14.56 -27.17
CA GLY A 212 -2.45 -15.79 -27.94
C GLY A 212 -3.89 -16.11 -28.40
N ARG A 213 -4.03 -16.70 -29.59
CA ARG A 213 -5.35 -16.86 -30.26
C ARG A 213 -6.17 -18.05 -29.78
N SER A 214 -5.57 -19.08 -29.21
CA SER A 214 -6.32 -20.26 -28.74
C SER A 214 -7.18 -19.93 -27.52
N LEU A 215 -8.30 -20.65 -27.33
CA LEU A 215 -9.15 -20.47 -26.13
C LEU A 215 -8.37 -20.65 -24.83
N LYS A 216 -7.41 -21.60 -24.81
CA LYS A 216 -6.47 -21.81 -23.71
C LYS A 216 -5.65 -20.56 -23.41
N GLN A 217 -5.03 -19.97 -24.43
CA GLN A 217 -4.23 -18.75 -24.28
C GLN A 217 -5.08 -17.55 -23.87
N GLN A 218 -6.26 -17.37 -24.45
CA GLN A 218 -7.17 -16.28 -24.10
C GLN A 218 -7.62 -16.38 -22.62
N LEU A 219 -7.92 -17.59 -22.13
CA LEU A 219 -8.32 -17.79 -20.74
C LEU A 219 -7.17 -17.49 -19.77
N VAL A 220 -5.96 -17.96 -20.06
CA VAL A 220 -4.75 -17.67 -19.27
C VAL A 220 -4.40 -16.19 -19.31
N GLY A 221 -4.48 -15.56 -20.49
CA GLY A 221 -4.24 -14.11 -20.66
C GLY A 221 -5.19 -13.27 -19.82
N ARG A 222 -6.48 -13.63 -19.80
CA ARG A 222 -7.48 -13.01 -18.93
C ARG A 222 -7.12 -13.19 -17.45
N TRP A 223 -6.79 -14.40 -17.02
CA TRP A 223 -6.41 -14.66 -15.63
C TRP A 223 -5.18 -13.84 -15.22
N LEU A 224 -4.12 -13.84 -16.03
CA LEU A 224 -2.90 -13.07 -15.77
C LEU A 224 -3.17 -11.57 -15.70
N TYR A 225 -3.97 -11.02 -16.62
CA TYR A 225 -4.34 -9.60 -16.59
C TYR A 225 -5.13 -9.24 -15.32
N GLU A 226 -6.16 -10.01 -14.98
CA GLU A 226 -6.96 -9.78 -13.76
C GLU A 226 -6.09 -9.84 -12.50
N HIS A 227 -4.99 -10.61 -12.51
CA HIS A 227 -4.05 -10.75 -11.40
C HIS A 227 -2.87 -9.78 -11.40
N LEU A 228 -2.62 -9.05 -12.50
CA LEU A 228 -1.43 -8.20 -12.64
C LEU A 228 -1.74 -6.75 -13.05
N PHE A 229 -3.01 -6.36 -13.21
CA PHE A 229 -3.40 -5.04 -13.72
C PHE A 229 -2.94 -3.85 -12.86
N LEU A 230 -2.72 -4.05 -11.55
CA LEU A 230 -2.17 -3.01 -10.65
C LEU A 230 -0.65 -3.07 -10.50
N ALA A 231 0.01 -4.05 -11.11
CA ALA A 231 1.46 -4.19 -10.97
C ALA A 231 2.19 -3.02 -11.64
N HIS A 232 3.20 -2.49 -10.95
CA HIS A 232 4.30 -1.80 -11.57
C HIS A 232 5.30 -2.84 -12.05
N ILE A 233 5.13 -3.25 -13.30
CA ILE A 233 5.93 -4.24 -14.00
C ILE A 233 7.33 -3.69 -14.23
N TYR A 234 8.36 -4.47 -13.94
CA TYR A 234 9.72 -4.15 -14.34
C TYR A 234 10.42 -5.35 -14.98
N PHE A 235 11.42 -5.05 -15.79
CA PHE A 235 12.30 -6.03 -16.41
C PHE A 235 13.68 -5.97 -15.76
N PRO A 236 14.22 -7.08 -15.23
CA PRO A 236 15.54 -7.06 -14.58
C PRO A 236 16.68 -6.60 -15.48
N GLU A 237 16.60 -6.90 -16.78
CA GLU A 237 17.57 -6.49 -17.80
C GLU A 237 17.28 -5.08 -18.38
N GLY A 238 16.18 -4.46 -17.95
CA GLY A 238 15.81 -3.09 -18.30
C GLY A 238 16.33 -2.06 -17.30
N GLU A 239 15.98 -0.80 -17.53
CA GLU A 239 16.39 0.31 -16.68
C GLU A 239 15.79 0.18 -15.28
N THR A 240 16.55 0.61 -14.26
CA THR A 240 16.15 0.39 -12.86
C THR A 240 14.90 1.19 -12.48
N SER A 241 14.74 2.37 -13.07
CA SER A 241 13.65 3.30 -12.83
C SER A 241 12.46 3.16 -13.78
N HIS A 242 12.54 2.31 -14.81
CA HIS A 242 11.45 2.10 -15.77
C HIS A 242 10.45 1.08 -15.24
N PHE A 243 9.18 1.46 -15.28
CA PHE A 243 8.07 0.61 -14.87
C PHE A 243 6.91 0.67 -15.86
N PHE A 244 6.18 -0.42 -15.99
CA PHE A 244 5.08 -0.57 -16.92
C PHE A 244 3.82 -1.02 -16.19
N GLN A 245 2.67 -0.85 -16.83
CA GLN A 245 1.38 -1.30 -16.32
C GLN A 245 0.60 -2.00 -17.43
N TRP A 246 -0.10 -3.07 -17.07
CA TRP A 246 -0.97 -3.76 -18.01
C TRP A 246 -2.24 -2.96 -18.27
N VAL A 247 -2.58 -2.81 -19.55
CA VAL A 247 -3.81 -2.18 -20.00
C VAL A 247 -4.49 -3.02 -21.07
N ARG A 248 -5.78 -2.76 -21.31
CA ARG A 248 -6.50 -3.26 -22.48
C ARG A 248 -6.55 -2.15 -23.53
N SER A 249 -6.18 -2.49 -24.76
CA SER A 249 -6.07 -1.56 -25.89
C SER A 249 -6.90 -2.05 -27.07
N ARG A 250 -7.48 -1.15 -27.86
CA ARG A 250 -8.10 -1.51 -29.15
C ARG A 250 -7.06 -1.83 -30.22
N THR A 251 -5.83 -1.34 -30.05
CA THR A 251 -4.72 -1.50 -30.99
C THR A 251 -3.67 -2.55 -30.54
N PRO A 252 -3.09 -3.32 -31.47
CA PRO A 252 -2.10 -4.36 -31.19
C PRO A 252 -0.68 -3.82 -30.95
N SER A 253 0.22 -4.69 -30.51
CA SER A 253 1.66 -4.41 -30.37
C SER A 253 2.26 -3.76 -31.61
N GLY A 254 3.08 -2.73 -31.42
CA GLY A 254 3.67 -1.94 -32.51
C GLY A 254 2.88 -0.68 -32.89
N GLU A 255 1.61 -0.57 -32.49
CA GLU A 255 0.79 0.64 -32.65
C GLU A 255 0.66 1.41 -31.32
N PRO A 256 0.41 2.74 -31.39
CA PRO A 256 0.07 3.55 -30.22
C PRO A 256 -1.11 2.94 -29.46
N ILE A 257 -1.03 2.91 -28.14
CA ILE A 257 -2.06 2.30 -27.28
C ILE A 257 -3.34 3.15 -27.34
N ASP A 258 -4.43 2.54 -27.79
CA ASP A 258 -5.79 3.08 -27.70
C ASP A 258 -6.52 2.44 -26.52
N LEU A 259 -6.46 3.10 -25.36
CA LEU A 259 -6.89 2.57 -24.08
C LEU A 259 -8.40 2.30 -24.00
N ILE A 260 -8.75 1.20 -23.33
CA ILE A 260 -10.12 0.85 -22.95
C ILE A 260 -10.31 1.03 -21.44
N ALA A 261 -11.06 2.06 -21.06
CA ALA A 261 -11.24 2.53 -19.69
C ALA A 261 -12.44 1.87 -18.96
N THR A 262 -12.43 0.55 -18.81
CA THR A 262 -13.43 -0.15 -17.97
C THR A 262 -13.29 0.22 -16.49
N ARG A 263 -14.37 0.11 -15.70
CA ARG A 263 -14.34 0.40 -14.26
C ARG A 263 -13.56 -0.66 -13.49
N SER A 264 -13.79 -1.93 -13.80
CA SER A 264 -13.06 -3.08 -13.23
C SER A 264 -12.28 -3.85 -14.30
N PRO A 265 -11.16 -4.51 -13.97
CA PRO A 265 -10.37 -5.26 -14.95
C PRO A 265 -11.11 -6.51 -15.49
N ASN A 266 -12.11 -7.01 -14.74
CA ASN A 266 -12.94 -8.15 -15.13
C ASN A 266 -14.30 -7.74 -15.73
N GLU A 267 -14.43 -6.51 -16.24
CA GLU A 267 -15.61 -6.10 -17.02
C GLU A 267 -15.47 -6.47 -18.49
N ALA A 268 -16.62 -6.71 -19.14
CA ALA A 268 -16.70 -6.91 -20.57
C ALA A 268 -16.24 -5.65 -21.31
N VAL A 269 -15.43 -5.84 -22.35
CA VAL A 269 -14.98 -4.76 -23.25
C VAL A 269 -16.02 -4.49 -24.33
N GLY A 270 -16.74 -5.52 -24.79
CA GLY A 270 -17.74 -5.43 -25.86
C GLY A 270 -17.19 -5.36 -27.28
N THR A 271 -15.86 -5.27 -27.44
CA THR A 271 -15.14 -5.28 -28.71
C THR A 271 -13.90 -6.18 -28.61
N ASP A 272 -13.25 -6.43 -29.74
CA ASP A 272 -11.90 -7.00 -29.74
C ASP A 272 -10.92 -6.04 -29.04
N PHE A 273 -9.91 -6.61 -28.40
CA PHE A 273 -8.89 -5.86 -27.67
C PHE A 273 -7.60 -6.67 -27.51
N TYR A 274 -6.54 -6.00 -27.09
CA TYR A 274 -5.21 -6.54 -26.81
C TYR A 274 -4.76 -6.14 -25.40
N TYR A 275 -4.10 -7.06 -24.69
CA TYR A 275 -3.35 -6.75 -23.49
C TYR A 275 -2.02 -6.10 -23.87
N ARG A 276 -1.78 -4.88 -23.38
CA ARG A 276 -0.59 -4.08 -23.73
C ARG A 276 0.11 -3.59 -22.46
N LEU A 277 1.43 -3.46 -22.52
CA LEU A 277 2.22 -2.82 -21.46
C LEU A 277 2.45 -1.35 -21.80
N ARG A 278 1.95 -0.48 -20.94
CA ARG A 278 2.13 0.97 -21.06
C ARG A 278 3.16 1.46 -20.05
N PRO A 279 4.09 2.36 -20.41
CA PRO A 279 4.94 3.07 -19.46
C PRO A 279 4.14 3.70 -18.30
N VAL A 280 4.69 3.65 -17.09
CA VAL A 280 4.19 4.44 -15.95
C VAL A 280 4.79 5.85 -16.07
N ALA A 281 3.93 6.82 -16.36
CA ALA A 281 4.31 8.22 -16.56
C ALA A 281 4.31 9.05 -15.27
N ASP A 282 3.55 8.64 -14.25
CA ASP A 282 3.50 9.34 -12.96
C ASP A 282 4.80 9.17 -12.17
N VAL A 283 5.14 10.18 -11.37
CA VAL A 283 6.14 10.06 -10.30
C VAL A 283 5.74 8.93 -9.35
N LEU A 284 6.68 8.04 -9.09
CA LEU A 284 6.46 6.88 -8.22
C LEU A 284 6.29 7.34 -6.77
N VAL A 285 5.14 7.01 -6.18
CA VAL A 285 4.89 7.16 -4.74
C VAL A 285 4.86 5.79 -4.08
N HIS A 286 5.61 5.64 -2.99
CA HIS A 286 5.81 4.34 -2.35
C HIS A 286 4.48 3.70 -1.99
N LYS A 287 3.47 4.45 -1.50
CA LYS A 287 2.19 3.87 -1.09
C LYS A 287 1.45 3.06 -2.17
N THR A 288 1.56 3.41 -3.45
CA THR A 288 0.92 2.68 -4.56
C THR A 288 1.89 1.92 -5.45
N HIS A 289 3.19 2.07 -5.23
CA HIS A 289 4.21 1.37 -6.01
C HIS A 289 4.33 -0.10 -5.57
N ILE A 290 3.61 -0.99 -6.25
CA ILE A 290 3.64 -2.43 -5.99
C ILE A 290 4.28 -3.13 -7.19
N THR A 291 5.52 -3.58 -7.01
CA THR A 291 6.35 -4.11 -8.09
C THR A 291 6.03 -5.56 -8.43
N PHE A 292 6.23 -5.91 -9.71
CA PHE A 292 6.21 -7.30 -10.16
C PHE A 292 7.25 -7.51 -11.26
N GLU A 293 8.06 -8.55 -11.12
CA GLU A 293 9.16 -8.86 -12.04
C GLU A 293 8.67 -9.69 -13.22
N LEU A 294 9.04 -9.29 -14.45
CA LEU A 294 8.82 -10.07 -15.67
C LEU A 294 10.15 -10.48 -16.34
N SER A 295 10.91 -11.40 -15.74
CA SER A 295 12.12 -11.97 -16.36
C SER A 295 11.84 -13.07 -17.38
N ALA A 296 12.86 -13.43 -18.16
CA ALA A 296 12.84 -14.61 -19.03
C ALA A 296 12.55 -15.91 -18.24
N ALA A 297 13.12 -16.03 -17.03
CA ALA A 297 12.83 -17.16 -16.13
C ALA A 297 11.36 -17.17 -15.68
N LYS A 298 10.79 -16.01 -15.35
CA LYS A 298 9.37 -15.88 -15.01
C LYS A 298 8.47 -16.24 -16.21
N LEU A 299 8.85 -15.85 -17.42
CA LEU A 299 8.12 -16.18 -18.65
C LEU A 299 8.10 -17.69 -18.88
N ALA A 300 9.27 -18.34 -18.84
CA ALA A 300 9.39 -19.79 -18.99
C ALA A 300 8.64 -20.56 -17.88
N ARG A 301 8.69 -20.06 -16.62
CA ARG A 301 7.94 -20.64 -15.50
C ARG A 301 6.43 -20.53 -15.71
N THR A 302 5.96 -19.38 -16.19
CA THR A 302 4.54 -19.16 -16.52
C THR A 302 4.10 -20.10 -17.64
N GLN A 303 4.90 -20.22 -18.70
CA GLN A 303 4.64 -21.16 -19.79
C GLN A 303 4.55 -22.62 -19.28
N THR A 304 5.49 -23.01 -18.42
CA THR A 304 5.53 -24.34 -17.81
C THR A 304 4.30 -24.62 -16.96
N LEU A 305 3.90 -23.66 -16.10
CA LEU A 305 2.76 -23.84 -15.21
C LEU A 305 1.44 -23.98 -15.99
N PHE A 306 1.21 -23.12 -16.99
CA PHE A 306 -0.10 -23.02 -17.63
C PHE A 306 -0.24 -23.84 -18.92
N PHE A 307 0.84 -24.10 -19.65
CA PHE A 307 0.76 -24.69 -21.00
C PHE A 307 1.33 -26.10 -21.12
N THR A 308 2.26 -26.50 -20.25
CA THR A 308 2.80 -27.88 -20.24
C THR A 308 1.75 -28.93 -19.80
N PRO A 309 0.94 -28.71 -18.75
CA PRO A 309 -0.08 -29.67 -18.37
C PRO A 309 -1.12 -29.85 -19.48
N GLN A 310 -1.61 -31.08 -19.63
CA GLN A 310 -2.64 -31.43 -20.59
C GLN A 310 -4.02 -31.08 -20.02
N TRP A 311 -4.65 -30.06 -20.59
CA TRP A 311 -6.00 -29.59 -20.29
C TRP A 311 -6.51 -28.74 -21.45
N GLU A 312 -7.83 -28.66 -21.59
CA GLU A 312 -8.51 -28.02 -22.71
C GLU A 312 -9.51 -26.96 -22.24
N VAL A 313 -9.82 -26.03 -23.12
CA VAL A 313 -10.89 -25.04 -22.94
C VAL A 313 -11.89 -25.23 -24.06
N THR A 314 -13.10 -25.65 -23.71
CA THR A 314 -14.21 -25.82 -24.68
C THR A 314 -14.94 -24.50 -24.93
N GLN A 315 -15.04 -23.66 -23.90
CA GLN A 315 -15.71 -22.36 -23.96
C GLN A 315 -15.05 -21.38 -22.99
N LEU A 316 -14.98 -20.10 -23.38
CA LEU A 316 -14.52 -19.04 -22.48
C LEU A 316 -15.62 -18.62 -21.50
N PRO A 317 -15.28 -18.36 -20.23
CA PRO A 317 -16.22 -17.82 -19.26
C PRO A 317 -16.71 -16.44 -19.68
N GLY A 318 -17.97 -16.14 -19.38
CA GLY A 318 -18.51 -14.81 -19.58
C GLY A 318 -17.97 -13.76 -18.60
N TYR A 319 -18.46 -12.54 -18.73
CA TYR A 319 -18.22 -11.41 -17.82
C TYR A 319 -19.45 -11.06 -16.96
N GLY A 320 -20.40 -11.99 -16.85
CA GLY A 320 -21.59 -11.81 -16.00
C GLY A 320 -21.25 -11.84 -14.51
N ALA A 321 -22.21 -11.40 -13.68
CA ALA A 321 -22.03 -11.24 -12.23
C ALA A 321 -21.46 -12.50 -11.54
N TYR A 322 -21.93 -13.69 -11.92
CA TYR A 322 -21.44 -14.96 -11.36
C TYR A 322 -19.94 -15.20 -11.59
N HIS A 323 -19.46 -15.03 -12.82
CA HIS A 323 -18.05 -15.25 -13.15
C HIS A 323 -17.15 -14.13 -12.59
N ARG A 324 -17.67 -12.91 -12.44
CA ARG A 324 -16.94 -11.81 -11.79
C ARG A 324 -16.82 -12.00 -10.28
N SER A 325 -17.85 -12.55 -9.63
CA SER A 325 -17.82 -12.85 -8.19
C SER A 325 -17.10 -14.15 -7.83
N ASN A 326 -16.88 -15.05 -8.79
CA ASN A 326 -16.32 -16.38 -8.55
C ASN A 326 -15.17 -16.72 -9.52
N PRO A 327 -13.91 -16.42 -9.16
CA PRO A 327 -12.76 -16.76 -10.00
C PRO A 327 -12.54 -18.26 -10.14
N PHE A 328 -12.97 -19.06 -9.17
CA PHE A 328 -12.85 -20.51 -9.23
C PHE A 328 -13.73 -21.12 -10.32
N ALA A 329 -14.94 -20.57 -10.51
CA ALA A 329 -15.82 -20.95 -11.60
C ALA A 329 -15.39 -20.33 -12.94
N ALA A 330 -14.97 -19.05 -12.95
CA ALA A 330 -14.52 -18.40 -14.18
C ALA A 330 -13.31 -19.09 -14.80
N PHE A 331 -12.34 -19.50 -13.98
CA PHE A 331 -11.10 -20.11 -14.43
C PHE A 331 -11.02 -21.60 -14.11
N GLU A 332 -12.17 -22.28 -14.00
CA GLU A 332 -12.26 -23.71 -13.65
C GLU A 332 -11.44 -24.59 -14.59
N ALA A 333 -11.42 -24.26 -15.89
CA ALA A 333 -10.65 -25.01 -16.88
C ALA A 333 -9.13 -24.92 -16.66
N ILE A 334 -8.62 -23.82 -16.08
CA ILE A 334 -7.20 -23.72 -15.74
C ILE A 334 -6.94 -24.58 -14.51
N PRO A 335 -5.96 -25.52 -14.55
CA PRO A 335 -5.60 -26.32 -13.39
C PRO A 335 -5.39 -25.46 -12.14
N ALA A 336 -6.14 -25.77 -11.07
CA ALA A 336 -6.10 -25.03 -9.81
C ALA A 336 -4.67 -24.95 -9.23
N GLU A 337 -3.90 -26.03 -9.37
CA GLU A 337 -2.50 -26.06 -8.94
C GLU A 337 -1.63 -25.04 -9.68
N ALA A 338 -1.82 -24.86 -11.00
CA ALA A 338 -1.04 -23.91 -11.80
C ALA A 338 -1.30 -22.46 -11.33
N ARG A 339 -2.59 -22.13 -11.12
CA ARG A 339 -3.01 -20.83 -10.57
C ARG A 339 -2.43 -20.60 -9.18
N TYR A 340 -2.56 -21.57 -8.28
CA TYR A 340 -2.06 -21.42 -6.92
C TYR A 340 -0.53 -21.32 -6.87
N ARG A 341 0.21 -22.16 -7.60
CA ARG A 341 1.68 -22.08 -7.63
C ARG A 341 2.18 -20.74 -8.16
N PHE A 342 1.54 -20.19 -9.19
CA PHE A 342 1.85 -18.84 -9.66
C PHE A 342 1.63 -17.79 -8.54
N MET A 343 0.54 -17.91 -7.78
CA MET A 343 0.28 -17.02 -6.65
C MET A 343 1.29 -17.19 -5.51
N LEU A 344 1.62 -18.42 -5.13
CA LEU A 344 2.57 -18.74 -4.07
C LEU A 344 3.98 -18.23 -4.37
N GLU A 345 4.47 -18.48 -5.58
CA GLU A 345 5.81 -18.07 -6.02
C GLU A 345 5.99 -16.54 -6.02
N ASN A 346 4.89 -15.78 -5.94
CA ASN A 346 4.85 -14.32 -5.90
C ASN A 346 3.96 -13.80 -4.75
N ALA A 347 3.85 -14.55 -3.65
CA ALA A 347 2.82 -14.28 -2.64
C ALA A 347 2.94 -12.88 -2.02
N GLU A 348 4.16 -12.33 -1.87
CA GLU A 348 4.33 -10.96 -1.37
C GLU A 348 3.58 -9.93 -2.25
N TYR A 349 3.62 -10.08 -3.57
CA TYR A 349 2.89 -9.19 -4.49
C TYR A 349 1.38 -9.26 -4.25
N PHE A 350 0.82 -10.47 -4.18
CA PHE A 350 -0.62 -10.66 -3.99
C PHE A 350 -1.08 -10.12 -2.64
N VAL A 351 -0.33 -10.41 -1.57
CA VAL A 351 -0.62 -9.90 -0.23
C VAL A 351 -0.46 -8.39 -0.16
N ARG A 352 0.58 -7.81 -0.78
CA ARG A 352 0.75 -6.35 -0.86
C ARG A 352 -0.43 -5.68 -1.56
N ASN A 353 -0.99 -6.24 -2.62
CA ASN A 353 -2.11 -5.61 -3.33
C ASN A 353 -3.35 -5.45 -2.45
N PHE A 354 -3.71 -6.45 -1.67
CA PHE A 354 -4.86 -6.32 -0.77
C PHE A 354 -4.54 -5.64 0.57
N ILE A 355 -3.27 -5.31 0.84
CA ILE A 355 -2.83 -4.54 2.02
C ILE A 355 -2.51 -3.07 1.71
N ARG A 356 -2.05 -2.73 0.50
CA ARG A 356 -1.65 -1.37 0.05
C ARG A 356 -2.46 -0.83 -1.13
N GLY A 357 -3.30 -1.65 -1.76
CA GLY A 357 -4.15 -1.22 -2.87
C GLY A 357 -5.20 -0.19 -2.46
N PRO A 358 -6.03 0.29 -3.42
CA PRO A 358 -7.03 1.35 -3.18
C PRO A 358 -7.97 1.07 -2.01
N VAL A 359 -8.16 -0.20 -1.69
CA VAL A 359 -8.92 -0.70 -0.55
C VAL A 359 -8.36 -0.22 0.79
N CYS A 360 -7.05 -0.05 0.98
CA CYS A 360 -6.46 0.14 2.31
C CYS A 360 -6.17 1.58 2.74
N ARG A 361 -7.13 2.50 2.56
CA ARG A 361 -7.09 3.82 3.21
C ARG A 361 -8.15 3.93 4.31
N GLY A 362 -7.70 4.30 5.50
CA GLY A 362 -8.58 4.69 6.60
C GLY A 362 -8.91 3.52 7.50
N GLN A 363 -9.32 3.85 8.73
CA GLN A 363 -9.50 2.88 9.80
C GLN A 363 -10.52 1.77 9.45
N ILE A 364 -11.62 2.10 8.78
CA ILE A 364 -12.64 1.12 8.36
C ILE A 364 -12.01 0.00 7.51
N ALA A 365 -10.95 0.32 6.75
CA ALA A 365 -10.28 -0.65 5.92
C ALA A 365 -9.41 -1.63 6.72
N THR A 366 -8.77 -1.15 7.77
CA THR A 366 -7.72 -1.87 8.51
C THR A 366 -8.21 -2.47 9.83
N ASP A 367 -9.38 -2.05 10.36
CA ASP A 367 -9.94 -2.49 11.66
C ASP A 367 -10.19 -4.01 11.83
N VAL A 368 -10.11 -4.75 10.72
CA VAL A 368 -10.36 -6.20 10.66
C VAL A 368 -9.09 -7.06 10.62
N ILE A 369 -7.90 -6.48 10.76
CA ILE A 369 -6.62 -7.19 10.90
C ILE A 369 -5.89 -6.76 12.17
N ARG A 370 -4.95 -7.59 12.62
CA ARG A 370 -4.07 -7.27 13.76
C ARG A 370 -2.94 -6.34 13.34
N ASP A 371 -2.43 -5.56 14.28
CA ASP A 371 -1.29 -4.66 14.08
C ASP A 371 0.01 -5.38 13.72
N GLN A 372 0.16 -6.64 14.14
CA GLN A 372 1.23 -7.52 13.70
C GLN A 372 0.72 -8.97 13.59
N PHE A 373 0.99 -9.62 12.46
CA PHE A 373 0.80 -11.05 12.29
C PHE A 373 1.73 -11.61 11.21
N TRP A 374 2.00 -12.92 11.29
CA TRP A 374 2.73 -13.65 10.26
C TRP A 374 1.76 -14.42 9.38
N ALA A 375 2.03 -14.44 8.08
CA ALA A 375 1.30 -15.24 7.11
C ALA A 375 2.23 -16.30 6.51
N MET A 376 1.71 -17.52 6.48
CA MET A 376 2.28 -18.69 5.82
C MET A 376 1.25 -19.22 4.84
N PHE A 377 1.68 -20.12 3.95
CA PHE A 377 0.82 -20.68 2.92
C PHE A 377 0.78 -22.19 3.00
N GLN A 378 -0.38 -22.78 2.67
CA GLN A 378 -0.54 -24.23 2.63
C GLN A 378 0.12 -24.79 1.37
N ALA A 379 0.85 -25.90 1.50
CA ALA A 379 1.47 -26.58 0.36
C ALA A 379 0.39 -27.10 -0.61
N PRO A 380 0.51 -26.88 -1.94
CA PRO A 380 -0.46 -27.35 -2.93
C PRO A 380 -0.80 -28.83 -2.84
N GLU A 381 0.19 -29.65 -2.49
CA GLU A 381 0.10 -31.11 -2.35
C GLU A 381 -0.81 -31.55 -1.20
N HIS A 382 -1.12 -30.63 -0.28
CA HIS A 382 -1.99 -30.86 0.87
C HIS A 382 -3.25 -29.97 0.85
N ASP A 383 -3.49 -29.21 -0.22
CA ASP A 383 -4.71 -28.41 -0.39
C ASP A 383 -5.80 -29.25 -1.06
N LEU A 384 -6.87 -29.58 -0.33
CA LEU A 384 -7.95 -30.43 -0.84
C LEU A 384 -8.71 -29.79 -2.01
N TYR A 385 -8.72 -28.46 -2.15
CA TYR A 385 -9.29 -27.82 -3.33
C TYR A 385 -8.49 -28.20 -4.59
N ILE A 386 -7.19 -28.45 -4.45
CA ILE A 386 -6.31 -28.87 -5.55
C ILE A 386 -6.35 -30.39 -5.71
N THR A 387 -6.13 -31.13 -4.63
CA THR A 387 -5.86 -32.58 -4.68
C THR A 387 -7.11 -33.46 -4.66
N TYR A 388 -8.28 -32.92 -4.31
CA TYR A 388 -9.53 -33.68 -4.23
C TYR A 388 -10.61 -33.09 -5.16
N PRO A 389 -10.70 -33.58 -6.42
CA PRO A 389 -11.64 -33.06 -7.44
C PRO A 389 -13.10 -33.06 -7.02
N GLU A 390 -13.57 -34.10 -6.33
CA GLU A 390 -14.97 -34.24 -5.90
C GLU A 390 -15.31 -33.19 -4.82
N TYR A 391 -14.39 -32.94 -3.88
CA TYR A 391 -14.52 -31.85 -2.93
C TYR A 391 -14.54 -30.49 -3.63
N ARG A 392 -13.60 -30.26 -4.56
CA ARG A 392 -13.56 -29.03 -5.38
C ARG A 392 -14.89 -28.76 -6.09
N GLN A 393 -15.48 -29.78 -6.70
CA GLN A 393 -16.75 -29.65 -7.42
C GLN A 393 -17.90 -29.25 -6.47
N GLN A 394 -17.94 -29.81 -5.26
CA GLN A 394 -18.96 -29.49 -4.26
C GLN A 394 -18.84 -28.05 -3.73
N VAL A 395 -17.61 -27.55 -3.57
CA VAL A 395 -17.39 -26.25 -2.90
C VAL A 395 -17.31 -25.06 -3.86
N THR A 396 -16.99 -25.25 -5.14
CA THR A 396 -16.72 -24.14 -6.08
C THR A 396 -17.87 -23.14 -6.16
N ALA A 397 -19.12 -23.60 -6.20
CA ALA A 397 -20.29 -22.70 -6.24
C ALA A 397 -20.57 -21.95 -4.92
N LEU A 398 -19.91 -22.32 -3.81
CA LEU A 398 -20.02 -21.70 -2.50
C LEU A 398 -18.93 -20.63 -2.26
N LEU A 399 -17.94 -20.53 -3.15
CA LEU A 399 -16.79 -19.63 -3.02
C LEU A 399 -17.01 -18.25 -3.65
N ASP A 400 -18.21 -17.97 -4.18
CA ASP A 400 -18.53 -16.67 -4.74
C ASP A 400 -18.58 -15.58 -3.67
N MET A 401 -18.21 -14.37 -4.09
CA MET A 401 -17.98 -13.21 -3.23
C MET A 401 -19.00 -12.09 -3.47
N PRO A 402 -19.39 -11.34 -2.43
CA PRO A 402 -20.24 -10.16 -2.57
C PRO A 402 -19.51 -9.00 -3.26
N GLY A 403 -20.26 -7.92 -3.56
CA GLY A 403 -19.70 -6.71 -4.18
C GLY A 403 -19.85 -6.62 -5.71
N GLN A 404 -20.75 -7.41 -6.30
CA GLN A 404 -21.17 -7.22 -7.71
C GLN A 404 -22.51 -6.48 -7.84
N GLN A 405 -23.19 -6.22 -6.72
CA GLN A 405 -24.49 -5.54 -6.65
C GLN A 405 -24.37 -4.32 -5.72
N ASP A 406 -24.64 -3.15 -6.27
CA ASP A 406 -24.53 -1.87 -5.56
C ASP A 406 -25.83 -1.46 -4.83
N GLU A 407 -26.89 -2.27 -4.83
CA GLU A 407 -28.16 -1.86 -4.23
C GLU A 407 -28.13 -1.89 -2.70
N LEU A 408 -28.40 -0.73 -2.09
CA LEU A 408 -28.27 -0.49 -0.66
C LEU A 408 -29.33 -1.25 0.18
N LEU A 409 -30.51 -1.51 -0.40
CA LEU A 409 -31.62 -2.24 0.22
C LEU A 409 -31.32 -3.74 0.37
N ASP A 410 -30.40 -4.29 -0.44
CA ASP A 410 -30.08 -5.71 -0.48
C ASP A 410 -28.97 -6.11 0.50
N LEU A 411 -28.33 -5.18 1.22
CA LEU A 411 -27.18 -5.46 2.08
C LEU A 411 -27.45 -6.56 3.12
N LEU A 412 -28.59 -6.53 3.80
CA LEU A 412 -28.97 -7.55 4.80
C LEU A 412 -29.34 -8.89 4.16
N GLY A 413 -30.00 -8.86 2.99
CA GLY A 413 -30.35 -10.06 2.22
C GLY A 413 -29.11 -10.76 1.69
N LEU A 414 -28.22 -10.01 1.05
CA LEU A 414 -26.93 -10.47 0.55
C LEU A 414 -26.07 -11.03 1.68
N TRP A 415 -25.95 -10.32 2.81
CA TRP A 415 -25.21 -10.83 3.97
C TRP A 415 -25.73 -12.20 4.43
N LYS A 416 -27.06 -12.40 4.52
CA LYS A 416 -27.64 -13.71 4.87
C LYS A 416 -27.29 -14.79 3.84
N VAL A 417 -27.35 -14.49 2.54
CA VAL A 417 -27.02 -15.43 1.46
C VAL A 417 -25.54 -15.84 1.53
N TYR A 418 -24.62 -14.87 1.55
CA TYR A 418 -23.19 -15.16 1.57
C TYR A 418 -22.75 -15.81 2.88
N LYS A 419 -23.34 -15.44 4.02
CA LYS A 419 -23.12 -16.14 5.29
C LYS A 419 -23.55 -17.61 5.21
N LYS A 420 -24.72 -17.91 4.62
CA LYS A 420 -25.19 -19.29 4.43
C LYS A 420 -24.24 -20.10 3.55
N LYS A 421 -23.80 -19.54 2.41
CA LYS A 421 -22.83 -20.18 1.51
C LYS A 421 -21.49 -20.44 2.21
N ARG A 422 -20.96 -19.44 2.92
CA ARG A 422 -19.74 -19.57 3.72
C ARG A 422 -19.87 -20.68 4.75
N ASN A 423 -20.97 -20.74 5.50
CA ASN A 423 -21.13 -21.78 6.52
C ASN A 423 -21.21 -23.18 5.91
N ALA A 424 -21.91 -23.35 4.78
CA ALA A 424 -21.94 -24.61 4.05
C ALA A 424 -20.54 -25.00 3.54
N TYR A 425 -19.76 -24.03 3.04
CA TYR A 425 -18.37 -24.26 2.64
C TYR A 425 -17.51 -24.73 3.81
N GLU A 426 -17.58 -24.04 4.95
CA GLU A 426 -16.78 -24.39 6.14
C GLU A 426 -17.16 -25.75 6.72
N GLU A 427 -18.43 -26.14 6.67
CA GLU A 427 -18.87 -27.49 7.11
C GLU A 427 -18.28 -28.59 6.22
N LEU A 428 -18.38 -28.44 4.89
CA LEU A 428 -17.77 -29.38 3.94
C LEU A 428 -16.25 -29.42 4.09
N ARG A 429 -15.62 -28.25 4.24
CA ARG A 429 -14.18 -28.10 4.46
C ARG A 429 -13.73 -28.83 5.73
N GLN A 430 -14.42 -28.59 6.85
CA GLN A 430 -14.08 -29.19 8.14
C GLN A 430 -14.17 -30.71 8.07
N LYS A 431 -15.23 -31.25 7.44
CA LYS A 431 -15.38 -32.68 7.23
C LYS A 431 -14.25 -33.25 6.37
N ALA A 432 -13.99 -32.66 5.20
CA ALA A 432 -12.99 -33.15 4.26
C ALA A 432 -11.58 -33.18 4.87
N TYR A 433 -11.21 -32.15 5.64
CA TYR A 433 -9.90 -32.09 6.29
C TYR A 433 -9.80 -32.91 7.59
N ALA A 434 -10.91 -33.28 8.23
CA ALA A 434 -10.89 -34.24 9.34
C ALA A 434 -10.64 -35.68 8.86
N GLU A 435 -11.02 -35.96 7.61
CA GLU A 435 -10.85 -37.26 6.94
C GLU A 435 -9.53 -37.35 6.12
N SER A 436 -8.76 -36.26 6.03
CA SER A 436 -7.50 -36.19 5.28
C SER A 436 -6.28 -36.59 6.11
N GLU A 437 -5.09 -36.55 5.50
CA GLU A 437 -3.83 -36.71 6.22
C GLU A 437 -3.69 -35.72 7.39
N LEU A 438 -3.09 -36.20 8.48
CA LEU A 438 -2.86 -35.39 9.66
C LEU A 438 -1.78 -34.33 9.38
N PRO A 439 -1.99 -33.06 9.78
CA PRO A 439 -1.05 -31.98 9.49
C PRO A 439 0.35 -32.21 10.09
N ASP A 440 1.37 -31.89 9.31
CA ASP A 440 2.78 -31.85 9.70
C ASP A 440 3.50 -30.68 8.98
N TRP A 441 4.83 -30.66 9.02
CA TRP A 441 5.61 -29.59 8.37
C TRP A 441 5.52 -29.59 6.84
N SER A 442 5.18 -30.70 6.18
CA SER A 442 5.02 -30.71 4.70
C SER A 442 3.76 -29.99 4.25
N HIS A 443 2.80 -29.75 5.16
CA HIS A 443 1.60 -28.97 4.88
C HIS A 443 1.86 -27.46 4.73
N ILE A 444 3.04 -26.98 5.10
CA ILE A 444 3.45 -25.58 4.94
C ILE A 444 4.30 -25.47 3.68
N TRP A 445 3.91 -24.57 2.77
CA TRP A 445 4.63 -24.33 1.53
C TRP A 445 5.99 -23.69 1.81
N GLN A 446 7.02 -24.20 1.14
CA GLN A 446 8.44 -23.86 1.37
C GLN A 446 9.19 -23.62 0.05
N GLY A 447 8.49 -23.20 -1.00
CA GLY A 447 9.04 -23.17 -2.36
C GLY A 447 10.05 -22.05 -2.63
N ASN A 448 9.87 -20.87 -2.05
CA ASN A 448 10.82 -19.75 -2.13
C ASN A 448 10.64 -18.77 -0.94
N ASP A 449 11.34 -17.63 -1.00
CA ASP A 449 11.33 -16.59 0.03
C ASP A 449 9.99 -15.84 0.21
N ASN A 450 8.96 -16.11 -0.61
CA ASN A 450 7.59 -15.64 -0.42
C ASN A 450 6.80 -16.49 0.59
N ALA A 451 7.35 -17.61 1.06
CA ALA A 451 6.67 -18.53 1.98
C ALA A 451 6.32 -17.91 3.34
N LEU A 452 7.10 -16.89 3.75
CA LEU A 452 7.00 -16.26 5.06
C LEU A 452 6.83 -14.75 4.87
N LEU A 453 5.70 -14.22 5.33
CA LEU A 453 5.43 -12.79 5.27
C LEU A 453 5.08 -12.26 6.66
N THR A 454 5.49 -11.03 6.94
CA THR A 454 5.01 -10.24 8.07
C THR A 454 4.16 -9.10 7.56
N ILE A 455 3.01 -8.92 8.20
CA ILE A 455 2.09 -7.81 7.94
C ILE A 455 2.08 -6.94 9.18
N PHE A 456 2.27 -5.63 8.98
CA PHE A 456 2.10 -4.61 10.02
C PHE A 456 0.91 -3.72 9.66
N ARG A 457 -0.01 -3.53 10.61
CA ARG A 457 -1.03 -2.46 10.54
C ARG A 457 -0.58 -1.33 11.44
N GLN A 458 -0.61 -0.12 10.89
CA GLN A 458 -0.20 1.13 11.53
C GLN A 458 -1.45 2.02 11.67
N HIS A 459 -2.42 1.52 12.45
CA HIS A 459 -3.77 2.04 12.59
C HIS A 459 -4.60 2.12 11.29
N ASP A 460 -4.34 3.08 10.39
CA ASP A 460 -5.14 3.40 9.19
C ASP A 460 -4.38 3.22 7.87
N SER A 461 -3.19 2.61 7.96
CA SER A 461 -2.38 2.08 6.87
C SER A 461 -1.77 0.74 7.26
N ALA A 462 -1.15 0.05 6.32
CA ALA A 462 -0.48 -1.22 6.56
C ALA A 462 0.66 -1.47 5.57
N SER A 463 1.58 -2.37 5.93
CA SER A 463 2.72 -2.78 5.12
C SER A 463 2.93 -4.29 5.17
N VAL A 464 3.63 -4.82 4.16
CA VAL A 464 3.95 -6.25 4.01
C VAL A 464 5.42 -6.38 3.65
N ARG A 465 6.10 -7.30 4.32
CA ARG A 465 7.49 -7.67 4.01
C ARG A 465 7.67 -9.18 4.04
N LYS A 466 8.49 -9.72 3.14
CA LYS A 466 9.04 -11.08 3.28
C LYS A 466 9.85 -11.23 4.56
N GLY A 467 9.77 -12.42 5.15
CA GLY A 467 10.40 -12.81 6.41
C GLY A 467 9.49 -12.65 7.62
N LEU A 468 9.97 -13.16 8.76
CA LEU A 468 9.28 -13.14 10.05
C LEU A 468 9.91 -12.05 10.95
N ILE A 469 9.29 -10.87 11.00
CA ILE A 469 9.78 -9.67 11.70
C ILE A 469 8.93 -9.41 12.96
N GLY A 470 9.53 -8.80 13.98
CA GLY A 470 8.94 -8.41 15.25
C GLY A 470 8.97 -9.54 16.30
N GLU A 471 8.20 -9.43 17.38
CA GLU A 471 8.04 -10.56 18.31
C GLU A 471 7.19 -11.68 17.68
N ILE A 472 7.05 -12.83 18.36
CA ILE A 472 6.10 -13.86 17.94
C ILE A 472 4.67 -13.29 18.11
N PRO A 473 3.91 -13.08 17.02
CA PRO A 473 2.65 -12.35 17.10
C PRO A 473 1.56 -13.14 17.82
N GLN A 474 0.49 -12.43 18.18
CA GLN A 474 -0.69 -13.03 18.80
C GLN A 474 -1.33 -14.09 17.88
N THR A 475 -1.39 -13.82 16.58
CA THR A 475 -2.05 -14.64 15.56
C THR A 475 -1.12 -14.95 14.39
N LEU A 476 -1.27 -16.13 13.79
CA LEU A 476 -0.65 -16.51 12.53
C LEU A 476 -1.73 -16.90 11.54
N TRP A 477 -1.51 -16.63 10.26
CA TRP A 477 -2.40 -17.03 9.16
C TRP A 477 -1.79 -18.18 8.38
N LEU A 478 -2.61 -19.18 8.05
CA LEU A 478 -2.28 -20.20 7.06
C LEU A 478 -3.25 -20.04 5.88
N MET A 479 -2.78 -19.38 4.82
CA MET A 479 -3.54 -19.13 3.61
C MET A 479 -3.42 -20.34 2.68
N ASP A 480 -4.54 -20.96 2.35
CA ASP A 480 -4.62 -21.96 1.29
C ASP A 480 -5.10 -21.29 -0.02
N TYR A 481 -5.31 -22.08 -1.07
CA TYR A 481 -5.65 -21.52 -2.36
C TYR A 481 -6.98 -20.76 -2.37
N PRO A 482 -8.11 -21.34 -1.88
CA PRO A 482 -9.36 -20.59 -1.76
C PRO A 482 -9.24 -19.31 -0.94
N LEU A 483 -8.51 -19.30 0.18
CA LEU A 483 -8.33 -18.10 1.00
C LEU A 483 -7.54 -17.02 0.25
N LEU A 484 -6.46 -17.39 -0.45
CA LEU A 484 -5.59 -16.44 -1.14
C LEU A 484 -6.28 -15.78 -2.34
N GLU A 485 -6.86 -16.57 -3.26
CA GLU A 485 -7.49 -16.02 -4.48
C GLU A 485 -8.78 -15.25 -4.14
N ARG A 486 -9.58 -15.69 -3.16
CA ARG A 486 -10.76 -14.92 -2.70
C ARG A 486 -10.36 -13.58 -2.11
N THR A 487 -9.31 -13.53 -1.29
CA THR A 487 -8.84 -12.26 -0.73
C THR A 487 -8.45 -11.29 -1.84
N TYR A 488 -7.69 -11.78 -2.84
CA TYR A 488 -7.27 -10.96 -3.97
C TYR A 488 -8.48 -10.45 -4.78
N TYR A 489 -9.42 -11.31 -5.15
CA TYR A 489 -10.59 -10.85 -5.91
C TYR A 489 -11.49 -9.91 -5.11
N GLN A 490 -11.73 -10.20 -3.83
CA GLN A 490 -12.58 -9.37 -2.98
C GLN A 490 -12.01 -7.96 -2.77
N LEU A 491 -10.69 -7.85 -2.56
CA LEU A 491 -10.05 -6.60 -2.13
C LEU A 491 -9.31 -5.88 -3.26
N VAL A 492 -9.13 -6.50 -4.42
CA VAL A 492 -8.34 -5.94 -5.53
C VAL A 492 -9.17 -5.87 -6.81
N VAL A 493 -9.56 -7.02 -7.36
CA VAL A 493 -10.24 -7.09 -8.68
C VAL A 493 -11.65 -6.49 -8.62
N ASN A 494 -12.42 -6.85 -7.59
CA ASN A 494 -13.81 -6.44 -7.42
C ASN A 494 -13.96 -5.24 -6.47
N PHE A 495 -12.87 -4.77 -5.85
CA PHE A 495 -12.95 -3.58 -5.02
C PHE A 495 -13.04 -2.32 -5.88
N ASP A 496 -13.97 -1.45 -5.51
CA ASP A 496 -14.24 -0.22 -6.25
C ASP A 496 -14.28 0.95 -5.26
N VAL A 497 -13.21 1.75 -5.27
CA VAL A 497 -13.08 2.94 -4.43
C VAL A 497 -14.09 4.04 -4.81
N PHE A 498 -14.60 4.02 -6.04
CA PHE A 498 -15.64 4.94 -6.51
C PHE A 498 -17.05 4.39 -6.23
N GLY A 499 -17.16 3.17 -5.71
CA GLY A 499 -18.41 2.52 -5.33
C GLY A 499 -19.11 3.20 -4.15
N ASN A 500 -20.32 2.73 -3.84
CA ASN A 500 -21.09 3.27 -2.73
C ASN A 500 -20.76 2.58 -1.39
N VAL A 501 -21.39 3.07 -0.31
CA VAL A 501 -21.20 2.54 1.04
C VAL A 501 -21.60 1.06 1.17
N ALA A 502 -22.60 0.59 0.42
CA ALA A 502 -23.02 -0.81 0.47
C ALA A 502 -21.92 -1.73 -0.06
N HIS A 503 -21.29 -1.38 -1.19
CA HIS A 503 -20.13 -2.09 -1.72
C HIS A 503 -18.96 -2.15 -0.74
N GLN A 504 -18.61 -0.99 -0.17
CA GLN A 504 -17.51 -0.89 0.80
C GLN A 504 -17.79 -1.75 2.05
N ALA A 505 -19.03 -1.74 2.56
CA ALA A 505 -19.42 -2.53 3.72
C ALA A 505 -19.42 -4.05 3.42
N GLN A 506 -19.98 -4.48 2.28
CA GLN A 506 -20.01 -5.89 1.86
C GLN A 506 -18.60 -6.47 1.77
N THR A 507 -17.69 -5.74 1.11
CA THR A 507 -16.29 -6.14 0.96
C THR A 507 -15.64 -6.42 2.31
N ARG A 508 -15.85 -5.53 3.29
CA ARG A 508 -15.22 -5.61 4.61
C ARG A 508 -15.80 -6.70 5.49
N LEU A 509 -17.13 -6.81 5.51
CA LEU A 509 -17.81 -7.86 6.25
C LEU A 509 -17.41 -9.24 5.75
N TYR A 510 -17.21 -9.40 4.45
CA TYR A 510 -16.77 -10.67 3.88
C TYR A 510 -15.28 -10.94 4.13
N PHE A 511 -14.42 -9.92 4.05
CA PHE A 511 -13.00 -10.09 4.38
C PHE A 511 -12.76 -10.48 5.84
N ASP A 512 -13.56 -9.99 6.78
CA ASP A 512 -13.54 -10.45 8.18
C ASP A 512 -13.73 -11.98 8.30
N LEU A 513 -14.58 -12.57 7.43
CA LEU A 513 -14.77 -14.02 7.37
C LEU A 513 -13.55 -14.74 6.78
N ILE A 514 -12.94 -14.19 5.73
CA ILE A 514 -11.73 -14.77 5.12
C ILE A 514 -10.55 -14.72 6.10
N ARG A 515 -10.36 -13.59 6.80
CA ARG A 515 -9.36 -13.41 7.85
C ARG A 515 -9.52 -14.45 8.97
N ASN A 516 -10.74 -14.64 9.46
CA ASN A 516 -11.02 -15.68 10.44
C ASN A 516 -10.72 -17.10 9.89
N GLY A 517 -11.05 -17.36 8.62
CA GLY A 517 -10.72 -18.61 7.94
C GLY A 517 -9.23 -18.92 7.97
N ALA A 518 -8.36 -17.94 7.69
CA ALA A 518 -6.91 -18.12 7.72
C ALA A 518 -6.35 -18.40 9.12
N GLU A 519 -6.88 -17.73 10.15
CA GLU A 519 -6.54 -17.98 11.57
C GLU A 519 -6.98 -19.37 12.02
N VAL A 520 -8.20 -19.78 11.67
CA VAL A 520 -8.74 -21.11 11.98
C VAL A 520 -7.99 -22.20 11.21
N ASN A 521 -7.59 -21.96 9.97
CA ASN A 521 -6.81 -22.89 9.18
C ASN A 521 -5.44 -23.14 9.82
N PHE A 522 -4.79 -22.09 10.35
CA PHE A 522 -3.56 -22.24 11.12
C PHE A 522 -3.75 -23.10 12.38
N LEU A 523 -4.85 -22.91 13.11
CA LEU A 523 -5.12 -23.72 14.32
C LEU A 523 -5.19 -25.22 14.06
N ARG A 524 -5.48 -25.67 12.82
CA ARG A 524 -5.45 -27.10 12.45
C ARG A 524 -4.07 -27.73 12.61
N LEU A 525 -3.00 -26.94 12.47
CA LEU A 525 -1.63 -27.41 12.71
C LEU A 525 -1.38 -27.72 14.21
N LEU A 526 -2.11 -27.07 15.11
CA LEU A 526 -1.87 -27.18 16.55
C LEU A 526 -2.61 -28.38 17.17
N PRO A 527 -2.19 -28.85 18.37
CA PRO A 527 -2.88 -29.93 19.07
C PRO A 527 -4.35 -29.59 19.34
N PRO A 528 -5.30 -30.53 19.10
CA PRO A 528 -6.75 -30.26 19.11
C PRO A 528 -7.24 -29.60 20.40
N LYS A 529 -6.71 -30.04 21.55
CA LYS A 529 -7.09 -29.51 22.88
C LYS A 529 -6.67 -28.05 23.12
N SER A 530 -5.73 -27.51 22.34
CA SER A 530 -5.26 -26.13 22.49
C SER A 530 -6.09 -25.11 21.70
N ARG A 531 -6.69 -25.54 20.57
CA ARG A 531 -7.26 -24.68 19.52
C ARG A 531 -8.37 -23.77 20.03
N LYS A 532 -9.36 -24.34 20.74
CA LYS A 532 -10.51 -23.57 21.28
C LYS A 532 -10.08 -22.50 22.29
N LYS A 533 -9.10 -22.83 23.15
CA LYS A 533 -8.57 -21.88 24.14
C LYS A 533 -7.82 -20.74 23.46
N LEU A 534 -7.01 -21.03 22.44
CA LEU A 534 -6.30 -20.03 21.65
C LEU A 534 -7.28 -19.10 20.92
N LEU A 535 -8.25 -19.65 20.20
CA LEU A 535 -9.24 -18.84 19.48
C LEU A 535 -10.05 -17.94 20.41
N HIS A 536 -10.51 -18.46 21.56
CA HIS A 536 -11.17 -17.63 22.57
C HIS A 536 -10.27 -16.55 23.19
N GLY A 537 -8.96 -16.78 23.23
CA GLY A 537 -7.96 -15.80 23.67
C GLY A 537 -7.77 -14.67 22.65
N TRP A 538 -7.85 -14.98 21.35
CA TRP A 538 -7.83 -13.99 20.27
C TRP A 538 -9.14 -13.19 20.21
N TYR A 539 -10.28 -13.80 20.50
CA TYR A 539 -11.60 -13.16 20.43
C TYR A 539 -12.26 -13.05 21.80
N GLN A 540 -11.84 -12.07 22.59
CA GLN A 540 -12.36 -11.80 23.93
C GLN A 540 -13.64 -10.95 23.88
N LYS A 541 -14.42 -10.95 24.99
CA LYS A 541 -15.61 -10.11 25.21
C LYS A 541 -16.58 -10.15 24.02
N SER A 542 -16.85 -9.02 23.35
CA SER A 542 -17.74 -8.92 22.19
C SER A 542 -17.33 -9.83 21.02
N GLY A 543 -16.04 -10.16 20.90
CA GLY A 543 -15.56 -11.14 19.93
C GLY A 543 -16.16 -12.52 20.12
N LYS A 544 -16.47 -12.94 21.36
CA LYS A 544 -17.14 -14.23 21.63
C LYS A 544 -18.58 -14.25 21.10
N LEU A 545 -19.26 -13.11 21.12
CA LEU A 545 -20.60 -12.99 20.56
C LEU A 545 -20.54 -13.10 19.02
N LYS A 546 -19.59 -12.42 18.38
CA LYS A 546 -19.34 -12.55 16.95
C LYS A 546 -18.99 -13.99 16.56
N MET A 547 -18.14 -14.66 17.35
CA MET A 547 -17.84 -16.08 17.16
C MET A 547 -19.10 -16.96 17.20
N LEU A 548 -19.98 -16.75 18.18
CA LEU A 548 -21.22 -17.51 18.32
C LEU A 548 -22.19 -17.29 17.15
N MET A 549 -22.24 -16.06 16.62
CA MET A 549 -23.20 -15.67 15.60
C MET A 549 -22.73 -16.00 14.19
N ASP A 550 -21.46 -15.73 13.87
CA ASP A 550 -20.97 -15.62 12.50
C ASP A 550 -19.81 -16.56 12.16
N TYR A 551 -19.08 -17.10 13.14
CA TYR A 551 -17.91 -17.96 12.88
C TYR A 551 -18.23 -19.43 13.10
N THR A 552 -17.49 -20.27 12.37
CA THR A 552 -17.58 -21.73 12.50
C THR A 552 -16.78 -22.20 13.71
N GLN A 553 -17.19 -23.33 14.28
CA GLN A 553 -16.45 -23.96 15.37
C GLN A 553 -15.11 -24.48 14.84
N VAL A 554 -14.06 -24.36 15.66
CA VAL A 554 -12.78 -25.01 15.36
C VAL A 554 -12.90 -26.50 15.53
N ASP A 555 -12.25 -27.26 14.66
CA ASP A 555 -12.03 -28.67 14.88
C ASP A 555 -11.21 -28.87 16.16
N SER A 556 -11.78 -29.60 17.13
CA SER A 556 -11.17 -29.91 18.42
C SER A 556 -10.87 -31.40 18.62
N HIS A 557 -10.87 -32.19 17.53
CA HIS A 557 -10.74 -33.64 17.61
C HIS A 557 -9.65 -34.21 16.71
N THR A 558 -9.45 -33.68 15.49
CA THR A 558 -8.41 -34.21 14.60
C THR A 558 -7.03 -33.90 15.16
N GLU A 559 -6.20 -34.94 15.28
CA GLU A 559 -4.84 -34.80 15.80
C GLU A 559 -3.91 -34.08 14.80
N THR A 560 -2.72 -33.71 15.27
CA THR A 560 -1.63 -33.18 14.45
C THR A 560 -0.43 -34.10 14.58
N ARG A 561 0.36 -34.26 13.52
CA ARG A 561 1.66 -34.97 13.56
C ARG A 561 2.81 -34.05 13.96
N LEU A 562 2.56 -32.75 14.13
CA LEU A 562 3.56 -31.82 14.67
C LEU A 562 3.85 -32.15 16.14
N ASP A 563 5.13 -32.36 16.45
CA ASP A 563 5.60 -32.55 17.82
C ASP A 563 5.57 -31.22 18.59
N LEU A 564 4.40 -30.92 19.15
CA LEU A 564 4.11 -29.68 19.86
C LEU A 564 3.65 -29.97 21.30
N PRO A 565 4.12 -29.18 22.27
CA PRO A 565 3.71 -29.34 23.66
C PRO A 565 2.23 -29.02 23.85
N LYS A 566 1.61 -29.63 24.88
CA LYS A 566 0.20 -29.39 25.24
C LYS A 566 -0.06 -27.95 25.72
N LYS A 567 0.95 -27.29 26.27
CA LYS A 567 0.92 -25.89 26.73
C LYS A 567 1.79 -25.06 25.81
N GLN A 568 1.38 -23.81 25.54
CA GLN A 568 2.13 -22.87 24.69
C GLN A 568 2.43 -23.42 23.28
N ALA A 569 1.56 -24.26 22.74
CA ALA A 569 1.75 -24.91 21.43
C ALA A 569 1.99 -23.92 20.29
N LYS A 570 1.35 -22.74 20.31
CA LYS A 570 1.56 -21.68 19.31
C LYS A 570 3.00 -21.14 19.34
N ASP A 571 3.51 -20.88 20.55
CA ASP A 571 4.84 -20.29 20.71
C ASP A 571 5.92 -21.31 20.34
N ALA A 572 5.77 -22.56 20.80
CA ALA A 572 6.62 -23.67 20.37
C ALA A 572 6.58 -23.92 18.85
N PHE A 573 5.40 -23.80 18.22
CA PHE A 573 5.28 -23.87 16.77
C PHE A 573 6.08 -22.74 16.10
N ALA A 574 5.92 -21.50 16.57
CA ALA A 574 6.58 -20.34 15.99
C ALA A 574 8.11 -20.40 16.16
N GLU A 575 8.60 -20.88 17.29
CA GLU A 575 10.03 -21.15 17.52
C GLU A 575 10.56 -22.23 16.58
N GLN A 576 9.86 -23.35 16.43
CA GLN A 576 10.24 -24.39 15.48
C GLN A 576 10.19 -23.89 14.03
N LEU A 577 9.21 -23.06 13.67
CA LEU A 577 9.10 -22.44 12.35
C LEU A 577 10.33 -21.57 12.03
N LEU A 578 10.74 -20.71 12.97
CA LEU A 578 11.90 -19.83 12.83
C LEU A 578 13.19 -20.62 12.59
N VAL A 579 13.37 -21.77 13.26
CA VAL A 579 14.53 -22.63 13.07
C VAL A 579 14.46 -23.38 11.75
N ARG A 580 13.35 -24.08 11.50
CA ARG A 580 13.17 -24.96 10.34
C ARG A 580 13.23 -24.22 9.01
N LEU A 581 12.63 -23.02 8.96
CA LEU A 581 12.55 -22.23 7.74
C LEU A 581 13.51 -21.03 7.74
N SER A 582 14.56 -21.09 8.55
CA SER A 582 15.60 -20.06 8.63
C SER A 582 16.21 -19.73 7.26
N ALA A 583 16.40 -20.72 6.39
CA ALA A 583 16.93 -20.53 5.04
C ALA A 583 15.97 -19.77 4.08
N LEU A 584 14.66 -19.80 4.35
CA LEU A 584 13.64 -19.08 3.58
C LEU A 584 13.27 -17.74 4.21
N ASN A 585 13.66 -17.50 5.46
CA ASN A 585 13.36 -16.26 6.16
C ASN A 585 14.22 -15.13 5.60
N ALA A 586 13.68 -14.41 4.60
CA ALA A 586 14.37 -13.32 3.91
C ALA A 586 14.87 -12.18 4.83
N ARG A 587 14.28 -12.06 6.02
CA ARG A 587 14.56 -10.99 7.00
C ARG A 587 14.65 -11.58 8.40
N PRO A 588 15.77 -12.22 8.76
CA PRO A 588 16.00 -12.64 10.13
C PRO A 588 16.00 -11.40 11.04
N ASP A 589 15.40 -11.55 12.22
CA ASP A 589 15.21 -10.45 13.16
C ASP A 589 15.72 -10.86 14.54
N ARG A 590 16.88 -10.28 14.89
CA ARG A 590 17.57 -10.47 16.17
C ARG A 590 17.24 -9.39 17.20
N LEU A 591 16.74 -8.23 16.76
CA LEU A 591 16.50 -7.10 17.65
C LEU A 591 15.24 -7.34 18.48
N ASN A 592 14.21 -7.97 17.89
CA ASN A 592 12.95 -8.26 18.58
C ASN A 592 12.89 -9.64 19.25
N ARG A 593 13.84 -10.54 18.96
CA ARG A 593 13.83 -11.94 19.44
C ARG A 593 15.25 -12.41 19.75
N CYS A 594 15.89 -11.73 20.70
CA CYS A 594 17.25 -12.03 21.10
C CYS A 594 17.30 -13.36 21.88
N PRO A 595 18.09 -14.36 21.45
CA PRO A 595 18.25 -15.60 22.19
C PRO A 595 18.98 -15.36 23.52
N ASP A 596 18.61 -16.08 24.57
CA ASP A 596 19.27 -16.00 25.87
C ASP A 596 20.78 -16.22 25.74
N GLY A 597 21.57 -15.28 26.28
CA GLY A 597 23.03 -15.35 26.27
C GLY A 597 23.70 -15.05 24.92
N GLN A 598 22.95 -14.60 23.91
CA GLN A 598 23.50 -14.18 22.62
C GLN A 598 23.43 -12.65 22.42
N PRO A 599 24.31 -12.07 21.60
CA PRO A 599 24.21 -10.66 21.25
C PRO A 599 22.95 -10.33 20.45
N CYS A 600 22.32 -9.20 20.76
CA CYS A 600 21.08 -8.73 20.14
C CYS A 600 21.34 -7.77 18.98
N TYR A 601 22.27 -8.14 18.09
CA TYR A 601 22.66 -7.33 16.93
C TYR A 601 22.76 -8.16 15.66
N ARG A 602 22.75 -7.49 14.49
CA ARG A 602 23.05 -8.13 13.20
C ARG A 602 24.55 -8.42 13.09
N GLU A 603 24.93 -9.60 12.64
CA GLU A 603 26.35 -9.98 12.56
C GLU A 603 27.07 -9.30 11.38
N ASN A 604 26.37 -9.09 10.25
CA ASN A 604 26.94 -8.58 9.00
C ASN A 604 26.82 -7.05 8.86
N VAL A 605 27.08 -6.30 9.92
CA VAL A 605 27.09 -4.82 9.92
C VAL A 605 28.32 -4.28 10.67
N SER A 606 28.58 -2.98 10.56
CA SER A 606 29.74 -2.36 11.23
C SER A 606 29.63 -2.47 12.77
N VAL A 607 30.76 -2.36 13.48
CA VAL A 607 30.78 -2.39 14.96
C VAL A 607 29.90 -1.30 15.58
N ALA A 608 29.88 -0.11 14.98
CA ALA A 608 29.02 0.99 15.45
C ALA A 608 27.52 0.65 15.29
N GLN A 609 27.14 -0.02 14.19
CA GLN A 609 25.78 -0.51 14.00
C GLN A 609 25.45 -1.66 14.94
N GLN A 610 26.38 -2.57 15.21
CA GLN A 610 26.18 -3.63 16.20
C GLN A 610 25.91 -3.06 17.60
N GLN A 611 26.67 -2.04 18.01
CA GLN A 611 26.44 -1.32 19.26
C GLN A 611 25.07 -0.61 19.28
N THR A 612 24.69 0.01 18.16
CA THR A 612 23.37 0.65 18.00
C THR A 612 22.25 -0.37 18.15
N ASP A 613 22.30 -1.49 17.40
CA ASP A 613 21.33 -2.58 17.45
C ASP A 613 21.19 -3.11 18.89
N GLN A 614 22.31 -3.35 19.58
CA GLN A 614 22.33 -3.85 20.96
C GLN A 614 21.73 -2.87 21.99
N LEU A 615 21.88 -1.57 21.78
CA LEU A 615 21.26 -0.54 22.63
C LEU A 615 19.77 -0.44 22.33
N LEU A 616 19.39 -0.38 21.06
CA LEU A 616 18.00 -0.25 20.62
C LEU A 616 17.16 -1.49 20.93
N SER A 617 17.74 -2.69 20.94
CA SER A 617 17.04 -3.94 21.29
C SER A 617 16.46 -3.91 22.71
N GLN A 618 16.92 -3.03 23.59
CA GLN A 618 16.36 -2.86 24.93
C GLN A 618 14.95 -2.24 24.94
N LEU A 619 14.56 -1.59 23.84
CA LEU A 619 13.22 -1.01 23.63
C LEU A 619 12.29 -1.98 22.88
N ALA A 620 12.86 -2.92 22.11
CA ALA A 620 12.15 -3.86 21.25
C ALA A 620 11.38 -4.93 22.04
N SER A 621 10.25 -5.37 21.51
CA SER A 621 9.37 -6.42 22.06
C SER A 621 8.92 -6.21 23.51
N ARG A 622 8.99 -4.96 24.01
CA ARG A 622 8.49 -4.58 25.33
C ARG A 622 7.01 -4.26 25.26
N GLN A 623 6.27 -4.58 26.32
CA GLN A 623 4.88 -4.14 26.47
C GLN A 623 4.80 -2.74 27.06
N ALA A 624 3.78 -1.98 26.68
CA ALA A 624 3.52 -0.64 27.18
C ALA A 624 3.28 -0.57 28.70
N ALA A 625 2.88 -1.69 29.31
CA ALA A 625 2.83 -1.82 30.77
C ALA A 625 4.21 -1.57 31.42
N ASP A 626 5.29 -2.05 30.80
CA ASP A 626 6.66 -1.95 31.30
C ASP A 626 7.41 -0.76 30.70
N LEU A 627 7.13 -0.40 29.45
CA LEU A 627 7.73 0.69 28.70
C LEU A 627 6.69 1.74 28.30
N GLN A 628 6.43 2.69 29.19
CA GLN A 628 5.37 3.70 29.03
C GLN A 628 5.55 4.62 27.81
N LEU A 629 6.77 4.75 27.28
CA LEU A 629 7.05 5.44 26.01
C LEU A 629 6.11 5.00 24.88
N ILE A 630 5.79 3.70 24.81
CA ILE A 630 4.97 3.12 23.74
C ILE A 630 3.59 3.81 23.67
N ASN A 631 3.04 4.27 24.80
CA ASN A 631 1.76 4.98 24.82
C ASN A 631 1.81 6.35 24.12
N PHE A 632 2.99 6.96 24.02
CA PHE A 632 3.20 8.29 23.45
C PHE A 632 3.75 8.23 22.02
N LEU A 633 4.27 7.09 21.58
CA LEU A 633 4.73 6.91 20.21
C LEU A 633 3.54 6.82 19.23
N PRO A 634 3.67 7.45 18.06
CA PRO A 634 2.85 7.15 16.89
C PRO A 634 2.99 5.71 16.43
N GLU A 635 2.11 5.30 15.51
CA GLU A 635 2.04 3.93 15.00
C GLU A 635 3.30 3.52 14.22
N ALA A 636 3.85 4.41 13.38
CA ALA A 636 5.06 4.21 12.59
C ALA A 636 6.04 5.38 12.78
N THR A 637 6.96 5.24 13.73
CA THR A 637 8.04 6.20 13.96
C THR A 637 9.31 5.75 13.24
N LEU A 638 10.04 6.67 12.63
CA LEU A 638 11.37 6.40 12.08
C LEU A 638 12.45 6.97 12.98
N LEU A 639 13.50 6.20 13.20
CA LEU A 639 14.70 6.60 13.91
C LEU A 639 15.87 6.60 12.92
N ARG A 640 16.31 7.79 12.53
CA ARG A 640 17.49 7.99 11.68
C ARG A 640 18.73 8.13 12.56
N VAL A 641 19.65 7.17 12.46
CA VAL A 641 20.93 7.16 13.19
C VAL A 641 22.05 7.59 12.27
N ALA A 642 22.72 8.70 12.59
CA ALA A 642 23.83 9.24 11.79
C ALA A 642 25.19 8.74 12.33
N TYR A 643 25.95 8.02 11.52
CA TYR A 643 27.30 7.54 11.85
C TYR A 643 28.37 8.45 11.26
N SER A 644 29.61 8.39 11.78
CA SER A 644 30.74 9.13 11.23
C SER A 644 31.26 8.57 9.90
N ASP A 645 31.24 7.24 9.75
CA ASP A 645 31.93 6.53 8.66
C ASP A 645 30.97 5.95 7.59
N GLN A 646 29.66 6.02 7.84
CA GLN A 646 28.57 5.70 6.90
C GLN A 646 27.46 6.76 7.06
N PRO A 647 26.75 7.16 6.00
CA PRO A 647 25.97 8.40 6.06
C PRO A 647 24.81 8.34 7.06
N ARG A 648 24.11 7.19 7.20
CA ARG A 648 23.07 6.92 8.22
C ARG A 648 22.48 5.52 8.09
N GLU A 649 21.75 5.08 9.13
CA GLU A 649 20.80 3.98 9.09
C GLU A 649 19.44 4.39 9.70
N THR A 650 18.34 4.07 9.02
CA THR A 650 16.98 4.29 9.52
C THR A 650 16.37 3.01 10.04
N TYR A 651 15.87 3.07 11.28
CA TYR A 651 15.10 2.03 11.94
C TYR A 651 13.61 2.42 11.98
N SER A 652 12.72 1.47 11.72
CA SER A 652 11.29 1.61 12.00
C SER A 652 11.00 1.16 13.42
N LEU A 653 10.36 2.04 14.20
CA LEU A 653 9.76 1.77 15.50
C LEU A 653 8.24 1.69 15.29
N LEU A 654 7.72 0.48 15.21
CA LEU A 654 6.31 0.20 14.95
C LEU A 654 5.61 -0.15 16.25
N ARG A 655 4.64 0.68 16.64
CA ARG A 655 3.76 0.39 17.77
C ARG A 655 2.70 -0.60 17.31
N ASN A 656 2.69 -1.78 17.91
CA ASN A 656 1.69 -2.80 17.64
C ASN A 656 0.57 -2.68 18.66
N ARG A 657 -0.58 -2.11 18.27
CA ARG A 657 -1.70 -1.95 19.21
C ARG A 657 -2.40 -3.26 19.49
N ALA A 658 -2.60 -3.53 20.77
CA ALA A 658 -3.28 -4.72 21.22
C ALA A 658 -4.79 -4.52 21.26
N HIS A 659 -5.51 -5.52 20.79
CA HIS A 659 -6.97 -5.51 20.74
C HIS A 659 -7.53 -6.80 21.32
N SER A 660 -8.61 -6.67 22.09
CA SER A 660 -9.35 -7.80 22.64
C SER A 660 -9.97 -8.67 21.54
N ASN A 661 -10.24 -8.11 20.35
CA ASN A 661 -10.57 -8.79 19.10
C ASN A 661 -10.54 -7.80 17.91
N VAL A 662 -10.47 -8.30 16.67
CA VAL A 662 -10.55 -7.53 15.40
C VAL A 662 -11.80 -7.85 14.58
N ALA A 663 -12.89 -8.25 15.26
CA ALA A 663 -14.06 -8.88 14.62
C ALA A 663 -15.12 -7.90 14.09
N PHE A 664 -14.86 -6.59 14.18
CA PHE A 664 -15.83 -5.53 13.87
C PHE A 664 -15.15 -4.39 13.10
N MET A 665 -15.87 -3.80 12.15
CA MET A 665 -15.40 -2.71 11.29
C MET A 665 -15.39 -1.33 11.96
N MET A 666 -15.98 -1.20 13.15
CA MET A 666 -16.13 0.05 13.88
C MET A 666 -15.95 -0.18 15.38
N GLY A 667 -15.82 0.90 16.15
CA GLY A 667 -15.72 0.84 17.61
C GLY A 667 -14.45 0.15 18.12
N GLU A 668 -13.33 0.29 17.39
CA GLU A 668 -12.02 -0.21 17.80
C GLU A 668 -11.64 0.23 19.22
N SER A 669 -11.92 1.48 19.60
CA SER A 669 -11.60 2.04 20.91
C SER A 669 -12.19 1.24 22.09
N LEU A 670 -13.34 0.60 21.90
CA LEU A 670 -13.98 -0.26 22.91
C LEU A 670 -13.24 -1.60 23.11
N ARG A 671 -12.41 -1.98 22.14
CA ARG A 671 -11.66 -3.24 22.09
C ARG A 671 -10.17 -3.05 22.33
N TYR A 672 -9.67 -1.82 22.23
CA TYR A 672 -8.28 -1.46 22.39
C TYR A 672 -7.77 -1.71 23.82
N GLN A 673 -6.56 -2.27 23.94
CA GLN A 673 -5.94 -2.69 25.20
C GLN A 673 -4.54 -2.08 25.34
N PRO A 674 -4.43 -0.77 25.61
CA PRO A 674 -3.17 -0.02 25.50
C PRO A 674 -2.00 -0.58 26.31
N LYS A 675 -2.27 -1.14 27.50
CA LYS A 675 -1.23 -1.76 28.35
C LYS A 675 -0.52 -2.95 27.69
N LEU A 676 -1.16 -3.58 26.71
CA LEU A 676 -0.66 -4.74 25.99
C LEU A 676 -0.03 -4.36 24.64
N ASP A 677 0.02 -3.07 24.29
CA ASP A 677 0.72 -2.63 23.09
C ASP A 677 2.19 -3.01 23.19
N THR A 678 2.80 -3.35 22.05
CA THR A 678 4.22 -3.68 21.97
C THR A 678 4.94 -2.82 20.95
N LEU A 679 6.27 -2.86 20.98
CA LEU A 679 7.12 -2.11 20.07
C LEU A 679 7.97 -3.05 19.24
N THR A 680 7.77 -3.06 17.92
CA THR A 680 8.69 -3.71 16.98
C THR A 680 9.73 -2.71 16.50
N LEU A 681 11.00 -3.11 16.49
CA LEU A 681 12.11 -2.30 16.00
C LEU A 681 12.88 -3.02 14.89
N TYR A 682 12.99 -2.44 13.69
CA TYR A 682 13.67 -3.10 12.57
C TYR A 682 14.45 -2.11 11.69
N PRO A 683 15.67 -2.42 11.22
CA PRO A 683 16.56 -1.52 10.48
C PRO A 683 16.19 -1.35 8.99
N GLU A 684 14.91 -1.10 8.69
CA GLU A 684 14.42 -0.74 7.37
C GLU A 684 13.27 0.27 7.50
N VAL A 685 12.92 0.95 6.41
CA VAL A 685 11.68 1.75 6.34
C VAL A 685 10.50 0.82 6.04
N LEU A 686 9.66 0.61 7.05
CA LEU A 686 8.53 -0.35 7.02
C LEU A 686 7.16 0.34 6.89
N SER A 687 7.12 1.63 6.55
CA SER A 687 5.90 2.39 6.34
C SER A 687 5.99 3.24 5.07
N SER A 688 4.85 3.40 4.38
CA SER A 688 4.71 4.43 3.33
C SER A 688 4.35 5.80 3.92
N TYR A 689 4.00 5.83 5.20
CA TYR A 689 3.48 6.97 5.93
C TYR A 689 4.24 7.11 7.26
N PRO A 690 5.46 7.69 7.26
CA PRO A 690 6.13 8.02 8.51
C PRO A 690 5.24 8.95 9.34
N ASN A 691 4.91 8.56 10.57
CA ASN A 691 4.13 9.40 11.47
C ASN A 691 5.03 10.43 12.20
N PHE A 692 6.27 10.06 12.49
CA PHE A 692 7.24 10.96 13.11
C PHE A 692 8.67 10.47 12.88
N ILE A 693 9.65 11.38 12.90
CA ILE A 693 11.07 11.08 12.72
C ILE A 693 11.85 11.59 13.93
N PHE A 694 12.70 10.74 14.49
CA PHE A 694 13.82 11.14 15.34
C PHE A 694 15.11 11.08 14.53
N ASN A 695 15.96 12.10 14.64
CA ASN A 695 17.30 12.11 14.08
C ASN A 695 18.34 12.14 15.21
N ILE A 696 19.17 11.10 15.30
CA ILE A 696 20.05 10.88 16.45
C ILE A 696 21.48 10.58 15.95
N PRO A 697 22.48 11.37 16.39
CA PRO A 697 23.88 11.00 16.21
C PRO A 697 24.18 9.65 16.88
N ALA A 698 24.97 8.78 16.25
CA ALA A 698 25.25 7.44 16.76
C ALA A 698 25.84 7.44 18.19
N ASN A 699 26.64 8.45 18.54
CA ASN A 699 27.21 8.64 19.88
C ASN A 699 26.18 9.06 20.95
N GLU A 700 24.97 9.47 20.56
CA GLU A 700 23.87 9.84 21.48
C GLU A 700 22.82 8.73 21.63
N ILE A 701 22.97 7.58 20.95
CA ILE A 701 21.98 6.49 21.02
C ILE A 701 21.82 5.95 22.44
N ALA A 702 22.91 5.86 23.21
CA ALA A 702 22.84 5.44 24.60
C ALA A 702 21.98 6.38 25.45
N ASP A 703 22.15 7.70 25.29
CA ASP A 703 21.33 8.72 25.95
C ASP A 703 19.87 8.60 25.55
N PHE A 704 19.59 8.44 24.26
CA PHE A 704 18.24 8.27 23.75
C PHE A 704 17.54 7.07 24.38
N VAL A 705 18.20 5.90 24.43
CA VAL A 705 17.63 4.68 25.01
C VAL A 705 17.35 4.86 26.50
N VAL A 706 18.26 5.48 27.25
CA VAL A 706 18.07 5.77 28.68
C VAL A 706 16.87 6.70 28.90
N GLN A 707 16.79 7.81 28.15
CA GLN A 707 15.67 8.75 28.28
C GLN A 707 14.35 8.10 27.84
N ALA A 708 14.35 7.33 26.76
CA ALA A 708 13.21 6.56 26.27
C ALA A 708 12.64 5.60 27.33
N GLN A 709 13.51 4.89 28.07
CA GLN A 709 13.10 4.00 29.16
C GLN A 709 12.50 4.76 30.37
N GLN A 710 12.92 6.00 30.58
CA GLN A 710 12.49 6.86 31.68
C GLN A 710 11.19 7.62 31.41
N VAL A 711 10.72 7.72 30.15
CA VAL A 711 9.44 8.38 29.82
C VAL A 711 8.29 7.73 30.60
N LYS A 712 7.60 8.51 31.44
CA LYS A 712 6.35 8.13 32.13
C LYS A 712 5.20 9.07 31.83
N THR A 713 5.49 10.32 31.46
CA THR A 713 4.52 11.38 31.22
C THR A 713 4.65 11.95 29.82
N ARG A 714 3.63 12.70 29.38
CA ARG A 714 3.70 13.46 28.12
C ARG A 714 4.83 14.48 28.14
N ASN A 715 5.17 15.05 29.30
CA ASN A 715 6.24 16.02 29.42
C ASN A 715 7.62 15.38 29.18
N ASP A 716 7.85 14.18 29.73
CA ASP A 716 9.10 13.43 29.50
C ASP A 716 9.25 13.10 28.01
N PHE A 717 8.14 12.70 27.36
CA PHE A 717 8.14 12.47 25.91
C PHE A 717 8.40 13.76 25.12
N SER A 718 7.83 14.89 25.54
CA SER A 718 8.11 16.19 24.92
C SER A 718 9.60 16.51 24.95
N GLN A 719 10.30 16.27 26.06
CA GLN A 719 11.75 16.48 26.16
C GLN A 719 12.54 15.63 25.14
N LEU A 720 12.13 14.37 24.94
CA LEU A 720 12.70 13.50 23.91
C LEU A 720 12.53 14.10 22.51
N THR A 721 11.31 14.57 22.19
CA THR A 721 10.99 15.19 20.90
C THR A 721 11.64 16.56 20.70
N GLU A 722 11.89 17.33 21.76
CA GLU A 722 12.61 18.61 21.70
C GLU A 722 14.08 18.41 21.36
N ARG A 723 14.72 17.36 21.90
CA ARG A 723 16.14 17.09 21.66
C ARG A 723 16.41 16.47 20.29
N TRP A 724 15.62 15.49 19.87
CA TRP A 724 15.91 14.69 18.67
C TRP A 724 14.78 14.61 17.64
N GLY A 725 13.59 15.14 17.95
CA GLY A 725 12.43 15.06 17.08
C GLY A 725 12.50 16.05 15.92
N ILE A 726 12.12 15.58 14.74
CA ILE A 726 11.95 16.43 13.55
C ILE A 726 10.48 16.82 13.47
N ARG A 727 10.13 18.02 13.91
CA ARG A 727 8.75 18.53 13.79
C ARG A 727 8.51 19.05 12.38
N ARG A 728 7.23 19.21 12.03
CA ARG A 728 6.79 19.77 10.74
C ARG A 728 7.37 21.16 10.45
N THR A 729 7.74 21.90 11.48
CA THR A 729 8.34 23.24 11.45
C THR A 729 9.87 23.23 11.46
N HIS A 730 10.52 22.06 11.43
CA HIS A 730 11.97 21.96 11.35
C HIS A 730 12.46 22.60 10.03
N PRO A 731 13.47 23.48 10.04
CA PRO A 731 13.98 24.13 8.81
C PRO A 731 14.35 23.12 7.71
N ASP A 732 15.02 22.03 8.11
CA ASP A 732 15.41 20.93 7.21
C ASP A 732 14.41 19.76 7.18
N PHE A 733 13.13 19.98 7.51
CA PHE A 733 12.12 18.92 7.55
C PHE A 733 12.14 18.04 6.28
N TRP A 734 12.15 18.67 5.11
CA TRP A 734 12.10 17.96 3.83
C TRP A 734 13.36 17.15 3.54
N TYR A 735 14.53 17.57 4.04
CA TYR A 735 15.75 16.77 3.95
C TYR A 735 15.55 15.45 4.71
N TYR A 736 15.19 15.52 5.99
CA TYR A 736 15.01 14.33 6.82
C TYR A 736 13.86 13.44 6.36
N PHE A 737 12.76 14.03 5.88
CA PHE A 737 11.61 13.28 5.39
C PHE A 737 11.94 12.49 4.12
N HIS A 738 12.60 13.12 3.13
CA HIS A 738 12.98 12.44 1.88
C HIS A 738 14.14 11.48 2.05
N ASP A 739 14.98 11.68 3.06
CA ASP A 739 16.11 10.79 3.34
C ASP A 739 15.67 9.34 3.61
N ALA A 740 14.48 9.15 4.19
CA ALA A 740 13.89 7.82 4.37
C ALA A 740 13.59 7.13 3.03
N ALA A 741 13.07 7.87 2.03
CA ALA A 741 12.86 7.34 0.69
C ALA A 741 14.20 7.05 -0.01
N GLU A 742 15.19 7.92 0.15
CA GLU A 742 16.53 7.71 -0.41
C GLU A 742 17.23 6.50 0.20
N GLN A 743 16.98 6.15 1.46
CA GLN A 743 17.47 4.89 2.03
C GLN A 743 16.79 3.67 1.36
N ILE A 744 15.49 3.72 1.08
CA ILE A 744 14.82 2.67 0.27
C ILE A 744 15.50 2.57 -1.09
N LYS A 745 15.78 3.69 -1.76
CA LYS A 745 16.46 3.72 -3.06
C LYS A 745 17.82 3.04 -3.03
N GLN A 746 18.59 3.26 -1.97
CA GLN A 746 19.93 2.71 -1.80
C GLN A 746 19.91 1.20 -1.50
N GLN A 747 18.94 0.74 -0.70
CA GLN A 747 18.88 -0.65 -0.24
C GLN A 747 18.06 -1.55 -1.17
N GLN A 748 16.96 -1.02 -1.71
CA GLN A 748 15.94 -1.72 -2.50
C GLN A 748 15.47 -0.78 -3.64
N PRO A 749 16.31 -0.49 -4.65
CA PRO A 749 16.02 0.54 -5.66
C PRO A 749 14.73 0.30 -6.43
N ARG A 750 14.35 -0.96 -6.65
CA ARG A 750 13.08 -1.32 -7.30
C ARG A 750 11.85 -1.00 -6.45
N GLU A 751 12.00 -0.80 -5.14
CA GLU A 751 10.89 -0.45 -4.23
C GLU A 751 10.78 1.06 -3.99
N TYR A 752 11.67 1.86 -4.60
CA TYR A 752 11.72 3.30 -4.38
C TYR A 752 10.45 4.02 -4.84
N GLY A 753 9.98 4.93 -3.99
CA GLY A 753 8.99 5.93 -4.34
C GLY A 753 8.90 6.96 -3.23
N LEU A 754 8.33 8.13 -3.53
CA LEU A 754 8.15 9.19 -2.53
C LEU A 754 7.19 8.73 -1.42
N LEU A 755 7.54 9.04 -0.17
CA LEU A 755 6.71 8.74 1.01
C LEU A 755 5.60 9.80 1.17
N ASP A 756 4.55 9.43 1.90
CA ASP A 756 3.39 10.29 2.13
C ASP A 756 3.39 10.89 3.55
N MET A 757 3.17 12.20 3.64
CA MET A 757 3.26 13.02 4.85
C MET A 757 1.90 13.28 5.51
N ASN A 758 0.78 12.83 4.92
CA ASN A 758 -0.55 13.15 5.42
C ASN A 758 -0.79 12.66 6.87
N ARG A 759 -0.05 11.63 7.30
CA ARG A 759 -0.13 11.05 8.66
C ARG A 759 1.00 11.50 9.59
N TYR A 760 1.82 12.47 9.20
CA TYR A 760 2.86 13.01 10.07
C TYR A 760 2.22 13.78 11.23
N GLU A 761 2.59 13.46 12.46
CA GLU A 761 1.99 14.02 13.66
C GLU A 761 2.64 15.36 14.07
N ASN A 762 1.91 16.14 14.86
CA ASN A 762 2.44 17.34 15.52
C ASN A 762 2.78 17.00 16.98
N LEU A 763 3.84 16.22 17.14
CA LEU A 763 4.40 15.85 18.43
C LEU A 763 5.39 16.86 18.92
#